data_AF-A0A9W8CR63-F1
#
_entry.id   AF-A0A9W8CR63-F1
#
_cell.length_a   1.000
_cell.length_b   1.000
_cell.length_c   1.000
_cell.angle_alpha   90.00
_cell.angle_beta   90.00
_cell.angle_gamma   90.00
#
_symmetry.space_group_name_H-M   'P 1'
#
loop_
_entity.id
_entity.type
_entity.pdbx_description
1 polymer ?
#
loop_
_entity_poly.entity_id
_entity_poly.type
_entity_poly.pdbx_seq_one_letter_code
_entity_poly.pdbx_strand_id
1 'polypeptide(L)'
;MASSSSMQNELPPSGDTEKIWVYIKAGLDRILHNPGDNLGNNAYINLYTAVYNYCTSLKSSMGSAYYTANDATHNLQGTAFGKQLYERLNTNIAEYMGEVVARSQAHTGDDLLSFYNQEWTKYGDSAKITHNIFSYLNRHWIQREQEEGANVCDVSTLMYQLWRDQFFMQVRNTLLDSVFSLMTRIRNGQVADINLVKSVADSFISLGNDDTVGASKKMEFYDKVFLQPLIQASSEYYRIESERLLQEGTTIDYIVRVSARLKEEDDRAELFLHESSLKEFKDALNNVLISRQKERFCAEFSPLLEARDKANLKRLYSLMSRTGMGAPLDPLRLVFSDYVKNAGLEAVRQVSGTEEAGGSIINEARLFVTAILGVHDQFAELLHDAFDEDTGFSKSLDNACKEFFNVNQMCPEGGARAPQLLAHYCDTLLKKGSANVRVMGAEGASDEDNLEAQLSQAVSVYRFLKAADVFQKFYSQHLARRLVYDQSVSSHGEEVMISKLKDVSGVDFTSKLQRMFLDMTVGKEMSEEFKERALENNYKLPFDFDMKVLHTVSWPLKSQDSKLVLPPQMASVCDQFTTYYQNKHNGRKLNWLWQYSRAEIKMFFPKATGPAAKSGYIFSVTTFQLAILMMFNAESGPGTGYDTITGPTLTMSQIVQETGLEESAVKGELEVFCKAQVMKSSNGKVNDDSKFVLNADFKSKRMRLNLSAAKKSEQKKDAEDTMNSVMTDRMLTIQAAIVRIMKTRKTLSHRQLVEDTISQIKLFQASVGDIKKAIDVLIDKEYLKRSDENHNVYNYLA
;
A
#
# COMPACT_ATOMS: atom_id res chain seq x y z
N MET A 1 0.22 73.91 -22.74
CA MET A 1 1.39 74.80 -22.66
C MET A 1 1.13 75.86 -21.60
N ALA A 2 1.69 75.66 -20.40
CA ALA A 2 1.81 76.66 -19.36
C ALA A 2 3.18 76.45 -18.71
N SER A 3 4.02 77.48 -18.83
CA SER A 3 5.31 77.75 -18.19
C SER A 3 5.84 76.74 -17.17
N SER A 4 6.92 76.04 -17.56
CA SER A 4 7.90 75.43 -16.66
C SER A 4 8.51 76.52 -15.76
N SER A 5 7.94 76.69 -14.57
CA SER A 5 8.52 77.48 -13.49
C SER A 5 9.83 76.81 -13.06
N SER A 6 10.97 77.40 -13.41
CA SER A 6 12.24 77.03 -12.81
C SER A 6 12.12 77.25 -11.30
N MET A 7 12.28 76.20 -10.49
CA MET A 7 12.43 76.39 -9.04
C MET A 7 13.48 77.48 -8.80
N GLN A 8 13.10 78.53 -8.08
CA GLN A 8 14.06 79.49 -7.56
C GLN A 8 15.06 78.69 -6.70
N ASN A 9 16.35 78.78 -7.03
CA ASN A 9 17.40 78.06 -6.29
C ASN A 9 17.57 78.55 -4.84
N GLU A 10 16.83 79.59 -4.45
CA GLU A 10 16.88 80.21 -3.12
C GLU A 10 15.71 79.75 -2.25
N LEU A 11 16.04 79.28 -1.04
CA LEU A 11 15.07 78.87 -0.04
C LEU A 11 14.28 80.10 0.47
N PRO A 12 12.94 80.06 0.56
CA PRO A 12 12.15 81.16 1.12
C PRO A 12 12.49 81.41 2.61
N PRO A 13 12.38 82.66 3.10
CA PRO A 13 12.72 83.02 4.47
C PRO A 13 11.86 82.27 5.49
N SER A 14 12.47 81.82 6.59
CA SER A 14 11.94 80.87 7.59
C SER A 14 10.74 81.37 8.44
N GLY A 15 10.15 82.53 8.12
CA GLY A 15 9.04 83.15 8.85
C GLY A 15 7.73 83.33 8.08
N ASP A 16 7.68 83.04 6.77
CA ASP A 16 6.48 83.21 5.92
C ASP A 16 5.97 81.84 5.46
N THR A 17 5.04 81.25 6.22
CA THR A 17 4.51 79.90 5.97
C THR A 17 3.80 79.79 4.61
N GLU A 18 3.20 80.86 4.09
CA GLU A 18 2.50 80.83 2.81
C GLU A 18 3.48 80.73 1.63
N LYS A 19 4.59 81.47 1.66
CA LYS A 19 5.65 81.34 0.64
C LYS A 19 6.38 80.01 0.71
N ILE A 20 6.59 79.47 1.91
CA ILE A 20 7.17 78.14 2.09
C ILE A 20 6.23 77.07 1.52
N TRP A 21 4.91 77.18 1.74
CA TRP A 21 3.94 76.27 1.13
C TRP A 21 3.91 76.37 -0.40
N VAL A 22 3.93 77.57 -0.99
CA VAL A 22 3.97 77.72 -2.45
C VAL A 22 5.22 77.05 -3.05
N TYR A 23 6.37 77.16 -2.36
CA TYR A 23 7.60 76.47 -2.74
C TYR A 23 7.50 74.94 -2.61
N ILE A 24 6.92 74.44 -1.51
CA ILE A 24 6.66 73.01 -1.30
C ILE A 24 5.69 72.47 -2.35
N LYS A 25 4.57 73.17 -2.64
CA LYS A 25 3.57 72.79 -3.64
C LYS A 25 4.19 72.69 -5.04
N ALA A 26 5.00 73.68 -5.45
CA ALA A 26 5.69 73.62 -6.74
C ALA A 26 6.67 72.44 -6.85
N GLY A 27 7.32 72.05 -5.75
CA GLY A 27 8.16 70.85 -5.68
C GLY A 27 7.35 69.55 -5.75
N LEU A 28 6.24 69.49 -5.01
CA LEU A 28 5.29 68.36 -5.02
C LEU A 28 4.68 68.14 -6.40
N ASP A 29 4.19 69.19 -7.05
CA ASP A 29 3.61 69.12 -8.39
C ASP A 29 4.65 68.58 -9.40
N ARG A 30 5.92 68.98 -9.27
CA ARG A 30 7.01 68.43 -10.10
C ARG A 30 7.25 66.94 -9.84
N ILE A 31 7.24 66.51 -8.57
CA ILE A 31 7.44 65.12 -8.17
C ILE A 31 6.27 64.23 -8.62
N LEU A 32 5.04 64.73 -8.55
CA LEU A 32 3.82 64.00 -8.95
C LEU A 32 3.74 63.84 -10.48
N HIS A 33 4.14 64.85 -11.25
CA HIS A 33 4.08 64.81 -12.71
C HIS A 33 5.29 64.12 -13.37
N ASN A 34 6.49 64.22 -12.79
CA ASN A 34 7.73 63.67 -13.35
C ASN A 34 8.68 63.12 -12.27
N PRO A 35 8.38 61.96 -11.67
CA PRO A 35 9.22 61.37 -10.62
C PRO A 35 10.60 60.89 -11.09
N GLY A 36 10.76 60.61 -12.39
CA GLY A 36 12.03 60.15 -12.99
C GLY A 36 13.02 61.25 -13.35
N ASP A 37 12.61 62.52 -13.27
CA ASP A 37 13.52 63.66 -13.42
C ASP A 37 14.24 63.84 -12.09
N ASN A 38 15.45 63.28 -11.96
CA ASN A 38 16.26 63.33 -10.73
C ASN A 38 16.18 64.74 -10.13
N LEU A 39 15.47 64.90 -9.01
CA LEU A 39 15.57 66.13 -8.23
C LEU A 39 17.04 66.23 -7.86
N GLY A 40 17.77 67.18 -8.48
CA GLY A 40 19.18 67.36 -8.18
C GLY A 40 19.36 67.46 -6.66
N ASN A 41 20.42 66.88 -6.10
CA ASN A 41 20.60 66.75 -4.66
C ASN A 41 20.30 68.06 -3.88
N ASN A 42 20.63 69.21 -4.47
CA ASN A 42 20.32 70.52 -3.90
C ASN A 42 18.81 70.83 -3.84
N ALA A 43 18.03 70.51 -4.88
CA ALA A 43 16.58 70.71 -4.88
C ALA A 43 15.86 69.78 -3.88
N TYR A 44 16.32 68.55 -3.74
CA TYR A 44 15.82 67.60 -2.74
C TYR A 44 16.11 68.09 -1.32
N ILE A 45 17.36 68.48 -1.03
CA ILE A 45 17.75 69.04 0.27
C ILE A 45 16.96 70.31 0.56
N ASN A 46 16.81 71.20 -0.41
CA ASN A 46 16.06 72.44 -0.25
C ASN A 46 14.57 72.18 0.05
N LEU A 47 13.94 71.19 -0.58
CA LEU A 47 12.56 70.79 -0.28
C LEU A 47 12.42 70.17 1.10
N TYR A 48 13.34 69.29 1.50
CA TYR A 48 13.38 68.73 2.86
C TYR A 48 13.57 69.83 3.91
N THR A 49 14.48 70.77 3.67
CA THR A 49 14.70 71.94 4.54
C THR A 49 13.48 72.87 4.56
N ALA A 50 12.76 73.04 3.45
CA ALA A 50 11.52 73.81 3.42
C ALA A 50 10.42 73.15 4.28
N VAL A 51 10.26 71.83 4.20
CA VAL A 51 9.32 71.08 5.06
C VAL A 51 9.72 71.18 6.53
N TYR A 52 11.01 71.03 6.85
CA TYR A 52 11.53 71.26 8.19
C TYR A 52 11.21 72.67 8.69
N ASN A 53 11.55 73.70 7.91
CA ASN A 53 11.31 75.10 8.23
C ASN A 53 9.82 75.41 8.41
N TYR A 54 8.93 74.79 7.64
CA TYR A 54 7.48 74.92 7.79
C TYR A 54 7.04 74.38 9.17
N CYS A 55 7.47 73.17 9.52
CA CYS A 55 7.14 72.52 10.79
C CYS A 55 7.80 73.20 12.00
N THR A 56 8.92 73.91 11.82
CA THR A 56 9.66 74.61 12.89
C THR A 56 9.57 76.13 12.84
N SER A 57 8.71 76.70 12.00
CA SER A 57 8.62 78.16 11.71
C SER A 57 8.43 79.04 12.95
N LEU A 58 7.98 78.48 14.07
CA LEU A 58 7.94 79.17 15.37
C LEU A 58 9.34 79.47 15.95
N LYS A 59 10.36 78.65 15.66
CA LYS A 59 11.73 78.83 16.20
C LYS A 59 12.51 79.97 15.54
N SER A 60 12.13 80.42 14.34
CA SER A 60 12.82 81.53 13.65
C SER A 60 12.23 82.91 13.94
N SER A 61 11.02 83.01 14.51
CA SER A 61 10.39 84.30 14.81
C SER A 61 10.81 84.89 16.17
N MET A 62 11.31 84.07 17.10
CA MET A 62 11.85 84.52 18.39
C MET A 62 13.35 84.26 18.48
N GLY A 63 14.15 85.31 18.30
CA GLY A 63 15.58 85.30 18.58
C GLY A 63 15.88 85.08 20.07
N SER A 64 16.90 84.25 20.32
CA SER A 64 17.67 84.08 21.56
C SER A 64 17.36 85.05 22.71
N ALA A 65 16.49 84.66 23.64
CA ALA A 65 16.43 85.23 24.98
C ALA A 65 15.78 84.25 25.99
N TYR A 66 16.62 83.72 26.89
CA TYR A 66 16.33 83.17 28.21
C TYR A 66 15.33 82.01 28.38
N TYR A 67 15.86 80.89 28.87
CA TYR A 67 15.13 79.82 29.55
C TYR A 67 14.31 80.36 30.73
N THR A 68 12.99 80.21 30.70
CA THR A 68 12.17 79.61 31.79
C THR A 68 10.67 79.62 31.47
N ALA A 69 10.01 78.52 31.86
CA ALA A 69 8.56 78.31 32.05
C ALA A 69 7.72 77.70 30.90
N ASN A 70 7.12 76.54 31.25
CA ASN A 70 5.97 75.80 30.71
C ASN A 70 6.10 75.07 29.36
N ASP A 71 6.46 73.79 29.47
CA ASP A 71 6.51 72.76 28.43
C ASP A 71 5.13 72.41 27.80
N ALA A 72 4.02 72.91 28.35
CA ALA A 72 2.68 72.56 27.90
C ALA A 72 2.13 73.45 26.77
N THR A 73 2.46 74.74 26.72
CA THR A 73 1.89 75.69 25.73
C THR A 73 2.71 75.78 24.44
N HIS A 74 4.03 75.56 24.50
CA HIS A 74 4.89 75.46 23.31
C HIS A 74 4.60 74.20 22.47
N ASN A 75 4.08 73.15 23.12
CA ASN A 75 3.75 71.87 22.50
C ASN A 75 2.37 71.82 21.81
N LEU A 76 1.52 72.84 21.99
CA LEU A 76 0.17 72.95 21.40
C LEU A 76 0.13 73.73 20.06
N GLN A 77 1.14 74.55 19.76
CA GLN A 77 1.19 75.37 18.54
C GLN A 77 2.09 74.79 17.44
N GLY A 78 3.13 74.02 17.78
CA GLY A 78 3.87 73.21 16.79
C GLY A 78 3.00 72.12 16.14
N THR A 79 1.98 71.65 16.86
CA THR A 79 0.93 70.73 16.40
C THR A 79 -0.02 71.36 15.38
N ALA A 80 -0.28 72.67 15.47
CA ALA A 80 -1.18 73.37 14.52
C ALA A 80 -0.57 73.48 13.11
N PHE A 81 0.73 73.76 13.00
CA PHE A 81 1.42 73.86 11.70
C PHE A 81 1.66 72.49 11.06
N GLY A 82 1.94 71.45 11.86
CA GLY A 82 2.02 70.06 11.38
C GLY A 82 0.69 69.59 10.77
N LYS A 83 -0.43 69.83 11.48
CA LYS A 83 -1.78 69.53 10.99
C LYS A 83 -2.13 70.29 9.72
N GLN A 84 -1.85 71.60 9.69
CA GLN A 84 -2.12 72.43 8.52
C GLN A 84 -1.31 71.98 7.29
N LEU A 85 -0.04 71.57 7.48
CA LEU A 85 0.78 71.05 6.38
C LEU A 85 0.22 69.74 5.83
N TYR A 86 -0.22 68.84 6.72
CA TYR A 86 -0.83 67.56 6.34
C TYR A 86 -2.15 67.75 5.58
N GLU A 87 -3.03 68.65 6.03
CA GLU A 87 -4.29 68.99 5.34
C GLU A 87 -4.06 69.65 3.96
N ARG A 88 -3.03 70.50 3.86
CA ARG A 88 -2.64 71.14 2.59
C ARG A 88 -2.04 70.12 1.61
N LEU A 89 -1.21 69.20 2.10
CA LEU A 89 -0.68 68.08 1.33
C LEU A 89 -1.81 67.18 0.79
N ASN A 90 -2.76 66.82 1.66
CA ASN A 90 -3.94 66.04 1.30
C ASN A 90 -4.75 66.70 0.16
N THR A 91 -5.04 68.00 0.29
CA THR A 91 -5.80 68.76 -0.73
C THR A 91 -5.06 68.79 -2.08
N ASN A 92 -3.74 69.06 -2.09
CA ASN A 92 -2.96 69.12 -3.33
C ASN A 92 -2.88 67.76 -4.05
N ILE A 93 -2.69 66.67 -3.31
CA ILE A 93 -2.69 65.32 -3.89
C ILE A 93 -4.09 64.98 -4.42
N ALA A 94 -5.17 65.37 -3.73
CA ALA A 94 -6.54 65.15 -4.19
C ALA A 94 -6.86 65.94 -5.48
N GLU A 95 -6.38 67.18 -5.62
CA GLU A 95 -6.48 67.95 -6.87
C GLU A 95 -5.81 67.21 -8.04
N TYR A 96 -4.58 66.73 -7.84
CA TYR A 96 -3.86 65.93 -8.84
C TYR A 96 -4.59 64.63 -9.20
N MET A 97 -5.15 63.91 -8.21
CA MET A 97 -5.96 62.71 -8.47
C MET A 97 -7.15 63.00 -9.38
N GLY A 98 -7.83 64.15 -9.19
CA GLY A 98 -8.94 64.57 -10.05
C GLY A 98 -8.54 64.74 -11.51
N GLU A 99 -7.34 65.27 -11.78
CA GLU A 99 -6.79 65.38 -13.14
C GLU A 99 -6.45 64.01 -13.74
N VAL A 100 -5.92 63.08 -12.93
CA VAL A 100 -5.61 61.71 -13.36
C VAL A 100 -6.91 60.95 -13.70
N VAL A 101 -7.99 61.12 -12.94
CA VAL A 101 -9.33 60.59 -13.26
C VAL A 101 -9.82 61.12 -14.61
N ALA A 102 -9.74 62.43 -14.85
CA ALA A 102 -10.20 63.01 -16.11
C ALA A 102 -9.43 62.44 -17.31
N ARG A 103 -8.12 62.19 -17.14
CA ARG A 103 -7.29 61.54 -18.18
C ARG A 103 -7.64 60.07 -18.39
N SER A 104 -7.99 59.33 -17.34
CA SER A 104 -8.34 57.90 -17.47
C SER A 104 -9.61 57.66 -18.27
N GLN A 105 -10.57 58.60 -18.24
CA GLN A 105 -11.83 58.51 -18.99
C GLN A 105 -11.64 58.49 -20.52
N ALA A 106 -10.47 58.90 -21.03
CA ALA A 106 -10.14 58.87 -22.46
C ALA A 106 -9.68 57.48 -22.95
N HIS A 107 -9.45 56.52 -22.06
CA HIS A 107 -8.88 55.21 -22.37
C HIS A 107 -9.88 54.08 -22.05
N THR A 108 -9.86 53.01 -22.86
CA THR A 108 -10.68 51.80 -22.63
C THR A 108 -9.87 50.54 -22.96
N GLY A 109 -10.21 49.40 -22.35
CA GLY A 109 -9.56 48.13 -22.63
C GLY A 109 -8.06 48.13 -22.31
N ASP A 110 -7.23 47.68 -23.24
CA ASP A 110 -5.77 47.54 -23.05
C ASP A 110 -5.05 48.88 -22.86
N ASP A 111 -5.56 49.93 -23.50
CA ASP A 111 -5.04 51.30 -23.35
C ASP A 111 -5.29 51.81 -21.93
N LEU A 112 -6.43 51.43 -21.33
CA LEU A 112 -6.74 51.78 -19.94
C LEU A 112 -5.82 51.04 -18.96
N LEU A 113 -5.54 49.75 -19.20
CA LEU A 113 -4.62 48.97 -18.37
C LEU A 113 -3.19 49.50 -18.45
N SER A 114 -2.74 49.85 -19.66
CA SER A 114 -1.41 50.44 -19.88
C SER A 114 -1.29 51.82 -19.23
N PHE A 115 -2.32 52.66 -19.38
CA PHE A 115 -2.40 53.96 -18.70
C PHE A 115 -2.37 53.81 -17.18
N TYR A 116 -3.19 52.91 -16.64
CA TYR A 116 -3.24 52.64 -15.20
C TYR A 116 -1.88 52.21 -14.67
N ASN A 117 -1.20 51.27 -15.33
CA ASN A 117 0.09 50.77 -14.87
C ASN A 117 1.18 51.85 -14.90
N GLN A 118 1.21 52.67 -15.97
CA GLN A 118 2.16 53.78 -16.06
C GLN A 118 1.94 54.82 -14.95
N GLU A 119 0.69 55.24 -14.74
CA GLU A 119 0.37 56.22 -13.70
C GLU A 119 0.54 55.64 -12.29
N TRP A 120 0.26 54.35 -12.07
CA TRP A 120 0.49 53.65 -10.80
C TRP A 120 1.98 53.56 -10.45
N THR A 121 2.84 53.18 -11.40
CA THR A 121 4.30 53.15 -11.17
C THR A 121 4.83 54.55 -10.88
N LYS A 122 4.45 55.55 -11.69
CA LYS A 122 4.82 56.95 -11.44
C LYS A 122 4.40 57.40 -10.05
N TYR A 123 3.13 57.17 -9.70
CA TYR A 123 2.58 57.61 -8.42
C TYR A 123 3.22 56.89 -7.22
N GLY A 124 3.53 55.60 -7.35
CA GLY A 124 4.26 54.85 -6.34
C GLY A 124 5.70 55.36 -6.10
N ASP A 125 6.40 55.77 -7.16
CA ASP A 125 7.73 56.39 -7.03
C ASP A 125 7.64 57.81 -6.45
N SER A 126 6.66 58.60 -6.88
CA SER A 126 6.33 59.90 -6.27
C SER A 126 6.01 59.76 -4.79
N ALA A 127 5.30 58.70 -4.37
CA ALA A 127 4.97 58.45 -2.98
C ALA A 127 6.21 58.19 -2.11
N LYS A 128 7.17 57.40 -2.60
CA LYS A 128 8.44 57.15 -1.90
C LYS A 128 9.25 58.44 -1.73
N ILE A 129 9.38 59.21 -2.81
CA ILE A 129 10.12 60.49 -2.79
C ILE A 129 9.45 61.47 -1.82
N THR A 130 8.12 61.59 -1.87
CA THR A 130 7.34 62.47 -1.01
C THR A 130 7.42 62.04 0.46
N HIS A 131 7.32 60.74 0.75
CA HIS A 131 7.50 60.21 2.10
C HIS A 131 8.86 60.60 2.69
N ASN A 132 9.94 60.53 1.90
CA ASN A 132 11.28 60.89 2.37
C ASN A 132 11.44 62.40 2.60
N ILE A 133 10.92 63.23 1.70
CA ILE A 133 10.92 64.71 1.84
C ILE A 133 10.13 65.13 3.10
N PHE A 134 9.04 64.43 3.40
CA PHE A 134 8.20 64.69 4.57
C PHE A 134 8.59 63.86 5.81
N SER A 135 9.77 63.24 5.83
CA SER A 135 10.19 62.38 6.94
C SER A 135 10.24 63.10 8.29
N TYR A 136 10.49 64.42 8.31
CA TYR A 136 10.40 65.22 9.53
C TYR A 136 8.95 65.31 10.05
N LEU A 137 7.97 65.48 9.15
CA LEU A 137 6.54 65.47 9.49
C LEU A 137 6.10 64.08 9.97
N ASN A 138 6.53 63.02 9.27
CA ASN A 138 6.26 61.62 9.64
C ASN A 138 6.77 61.29 11.05
N ARG A 139 8.02 61.65 11.36
CA ARG A 139 8.69 61.29 12.62
C ARG A 139 8.23 62.10 13.84
N HIS A 140 7.88 63.37 13.66
CA HIS A 140 7.66 64.28 14.80
C HIS A 140 6.20 64.65 15.03
N TRP A 141 5.40 64.82 13.97
CA TRP A 141 3.98 65.18 14.12
C TRP A 141 3.08 63.95 13.95
N ILE A 142 3.22 63.19 12.85
CA ILE A 142 2.36 62.04 12.56
C ILE A 142 2.53 60.95 13.62
N GLN A 143 3.76 60.58 13.97
CA GLN A 143 4.00 59.58 15.01
C GLN A 143 3.36 59.96 16.35
N ARG A 144 3.42 61.23 16.72
CA ARG A 144 2.83 61.73 17.96
C ARG A 144 1.29 61.71 17.92
N GLU A 145 0.69 62.14 16.83
CA GLU A 145 -0.77 62.12 16.65
C GLU A 145 -1.32 60.68 16.62
N GLN A 146 -0.56 59.73 16.07
CA GLN A 146 -0.86 58.30 16.13
C GLN A 146 -0.82 57.75 17.58
N GLU A 147 0.18 58.16 18.37
CA GLU A 147 0.30 57.80 19.80
C GLU A 147 -0.83 58.42 20.65
N GLU A 148 -1.33 59.61 20.27
CA GLU A 148 -2.48 60.30 20.89
C GLU A 148 -3.85 59.73 20.42
N GLY A 149 -3.86 58.75 19.53
CA GLY A 149 -5.07 58.04 19.07
C GLY A 149 -5.82 58.71 17.92
N ALA A 150 -5.22 59.71 17.25
CA ALA A 150 -5.80 60.32 16.06
C ALA A 150 -5.62 59.42 14.82
N ASN A 151 -6.61 59.39 13.93
CA ASN A 151 -6.58 58.59 12.70
C ASN A 151 -5.77 59.29 11.59
N VAL A 152 -4.47 59.47 11.82
CA VAL A 152 -3.51 60.07 10.88
C VAL A 152 -2.53 59.00 10.42
N CYS A 153 -2.26 58.94 9.12
CA CYS A 153 -1.36 57.96 8.52
C CYS A 153 -0.06 58.63 8.08
N ASP A 154 0.99 57.84 7.86
CA ASP A 154 2.21 58.37 7.26
C ASP A 154 1.92 58.89 5.84
N VAL A 155 2.78 59.78 5.33
CA VAL A 155 2.56 60.40 4.02
C VAL A 155 2.48 59.38 2.88
N SER A 156 3.16 58.24 2.98
CA SER A 156 3.06 57.20 1.94
C SER A 156 1.70 56.51 1.99
N THR A 157 1.20 56.14 3.17
CA THR A 157 -0.13 55.53 3.32
C THR A 157 -1.23 56.51 2.95
N LEU A 158 -1.11 57.80 3.30
CA LEU A 158 -2.04 58.84 2.85
C LEU A 158 -2.14 58.88 1.31
N MET A 159 -1.00 58.84 0.61
CA MET A 159 -0.99 58.83 -0.86
C MET A 159 -1.69 57.59 -1.43
N TYR A 160 -1.47 56.40 -0.86
CA TYR A 160 -2.16 55.18 -1.29
C TYR A 160 -3.65 55.18 -0.96
N GLN A 161 -4.06 55.71 0.20
CA GLN A 161 -5.47 55.89 0.56
C GLN A 161 -6.17 56.85 -0.42
N LEU A 162 -5.52 57.95 -0.80
CA LEU A 162 -6.07 58.89 -1.80
C LEU A 162 -6.18 58.26 -3.19
N TRP A 163 -5.19 57.46 -3.61
CA TRP A 163 -5.31 56.70 -4.84
C TRP A 163 -6.50 55.73 -4.80
N ARG A 164 -6.66 55.00 -3.69
CA ARG A 164 -7.77 54.06 -3.47
C ARG A 164 -9.12 54.78 -3.56
N ASP A 165 -9.30 55.84 -2.78
CA ASP A 165 -10.61 56.45 -2.52
C ASP A 165 -11.03 57.44 -3.62
N GLN A 166 -10.07 58.16 -4.22
CA GLN A 166 -10.37 59.22 -5.21
C GLN A 166 -10.24 58.75 -6.66
N PHE A 167 -9.26 57.90 -6.99
CA PHE A 167 -9.03 57.44 -8.36
C PHE A 167 -9.59 56.04 -8.59
N PHE A 168 -9.10 55.06 -7.82
CA PHE A 168 -9.37 53.65 -8.04
C PHE A 168 -10.86 53.30 -7.92
N MET A 169 -11.57 53.80 -6.89
CA MET A 169 -13.01 53.53 -6.74
C MET A 169 -13.85 54.00 -7.92
N GLN A 170 -13.42 55.02 -8.67
CA GLN A 170 -14.14 55.54 -9.83
C GLN A 170 -13.91 54.70 -11.10
N VAL A 171 -12.71 54.12 -11.26
CA VAL A 171 -12.29 53.38 -12.46
C VAL A 171 -12.36 51.85 -12.26
N ARG A 172 -12.61 51.39 -11.03
CA ARG A 172 -12.59 49.96 -10.66
C ARG A 172 -13.34 49.04 -11.61
N ASN A 173 -14.60 49.34 -11.92
CA ASN A 173 -15.43 48.40 -12.69
C ASN A 173 -14.93 48.29 -14.14
N THR A 174 -14.63 49.41 -14.79
CA THR A 174 -14.09 49.42 -16.16
C THR A 174 -12.68 48.82 -16.23
N LEU A 175 -11.88 48.99 -15.18
CA LEU A 175 -10.57 48.35 -15.05
C LEU A 175 -10.70 46.83 -14.93
N LEU A 176 -11.57 46.32 -14.05
CA LEU A 176 -11.82 44.88 -13.88
C LEU A 176 -12.39 44.26 -15.15
N ASP A 177 -13.34 44.91 -15.82
CA ASP A 177 -13.89 44.45 -17.10
C ASP A 177 -12.80 44.35 -18.18
N SER A 178 -11.87 45.31 -18.21
CA SER A 178 -10.72 45.29 -19.12
C SER A 178 -9.77 44.13 -18.80
N VAL A 179 -9.52 43.85 -17.51
CA VAL A 179 -8.75 42.67 -17.07
C VAL A 179 -9.42 41.38 -17.51
N PHE A 180 -10.73 41.22 -17.30
CA PHE A 180 -11.44 39.99 -17.66
C PHE A 180 -11.52 39.78 -19.18
N SER A 181 -11.68 40.86 -19.95
CA SER A 181 -11.63 40.82 -21.41
C SER A 181 -10.24 40.41 -21.92
N LEU A 182 -9.17 41.00 -21.36
CA LEU A 182 -7.79 40.62 -21.64
C LEU A 182 -7.54 39.14 -21.33
N MET A 183 -7.96 38.65 -20.17
CA MET A 183 -7.86 37.23 -19.78
C MET A 183 -8.62 36.30 -20.73
N THR A 184 -9.82 36.69 -21.14
CA THR A 184 -10.64 35.90 -22.08
C THR A 184 -9.96 35.79 -23.45
N ARG A 185 -9.38 36.88 -23.95
CA ARG A 185 -8.61 36.88 -25.21
C ARG A 185 -7.36 35.98 -25.13
N ILE A 186 -6.63 36.02 -24.00
CA ILE A 186 -5.48 35.13 -23.76
C ILE A 186 -5.92 33.66 -23.76
N ARG A 187 -7.03 33.31 -23.09
CA ARG A 187 -7.58 31.93 -23.07
C ARG A 187 -7.97 31.43 -24.46
N ASN A 188 -8.43 32.34 -25.33
CA ASN A 188 -8.75 32.07 -26.73
C ASN A 188 -7.52 32.06 -27.66
N GLY A 189 -6.30 32.19 -27.12
CA GLY A 189 -5.05 32.09 -27.88
C GLY A 189 -4.62 33.38 -28.58
N GLN A 190 -5.19 34.53 -28.23
CA GLN A 190 -4.76 35.83 -28.75
C GLN A 190 -3.50 36.33 -28.01
N VAL A 191 -2.58 36.97 -28.73
CA VAL A 191 -1.36 37.55 -28.16
C VAL A 191 -1.73 38.80 -27.37
N ALA A 192 -1.48 38.78 -26.06
CA ALA A 192 -1.71 39.91 -25.18
C ALA A 192 -0.74 39.90 -23.99
N ASP A 193 -0.48 41.06 -23.39
CA ASP A 193 0.51 41.19 -22.31
C ASP A 193 -0.09 40.88 -20.93
N ILE A 194 0.21 39.69 -20.40
CA ILE A 194 -0.25 39.25 -19.07
C ILE A 194 0.36 40.08 -17.93
N ASN A 195 1.49 40.76 -18.15
CA ASN A 195 2.09 41.61 -17.14
C ASN A 195 1.18 42.80 -16.79
N LEU A 196 0.32 43.22 -17.72
CA LEU A 196 -0.66 44.26 -17.43
C LEU A 196 -1.63 43.82 -16.32
N VAL A 197 -2.04 42.54 -16.33
CA VAL A 197 -2.89 41.95 -15.28
C VAL A 197 -2.12 41.84 -13.97
N LYS A 198 -0.84 41.43 -14.02
CA LYS A 198 0.02 41.34 -12.84
C LYS A 198 0.19 42.68 -12.15
N SER A 199 0.57 43.73 -12.88
CA SER A 199 0.76 45.06 -12.31
C SER A 199 -0.51 45.62 -11.69
N VAL A 200 -1.68 45.32 -12.28
CA VAL A 200 -2.97 45.65 -11.69
C VAL A 200 -3.20 44.82 -10.42
N ALA A 201 -3.01 43.50 -10.44
CA ALA A 201 -3.16 42.64 -9.26
C ALA A 201 -2.24 43.06 -8.09
N ASP A 202 -0.98 43.41 -8.37
CA ASP A 202 -0.01 43.89 -7.38
C ASP A 202 -0.44 45.26 -6.80
N SER A 203 -1.10 46.11 -7.59
CA SER A 203 -1.65 47.38 -7.10
C SER A 203 -2.76 47.15 -6.08
N PHE A 204 -3.65 46.17 -6.30
CA PHE A 204 -4.71 45.81 -5.36
C PHE A 204 -4.18 45.37 -3.99
N ILE A 205 -3.06 44.65 -3.95
CA ILE A 205 -2.39 44.24 -2.71
C ILE A 205 -1.83 45.47 -1.98
N SER A 206 -1.19 46.37 -2.73
CA SER A 206 -0.57 47.58 -2.19
C SER A 206 -1.60 48.59 -1.65
N LEU A 207 -2.79 48.65 -2.25
CA LEU A 207 -3.90 49.52 -1.84
C LEU A 207 -4.63 49.03 -0.56
N GLY A 208 -4.36 47.79 -0.14
CA GLY A 208 -4.83 47.25 1.14
C GLY A 208 -3.99 47.66 2.35
N ASN A 209 -2.92 48.44 2.18
CA ASN A 209 -2.08 48.94 3.27
C ASN A 209 -2.80 50.06 4.03
N ASP A 210 -3.31 49.73 5.22
CA ASP A 210 -3.68 50.69 6.25
C ASP A 210 -2.78 50.38 7.46
N ASP A 211 -1.83 51.25 7.78
CA ASP A 211 -0.79 51.02 8.81
C ASP A 211 -1.35 50.87 10.24
N THR A 212 -2.66 51.05 10.42
CA THR A 212 -3.36 50.91 11.70
C THR A 212 -3.86 49.49 11.98
N VAL A 213 -3.84 48.56 11.01
CA VAL A 213 -4.36 47.19 11.21
C VAL A 213 -3.44 46.15 10.57
N GLY A 214 -3.09 45.12 11.34
CA GLY A 214 -2.14 44.08 10.96
C GLY A 214 -2.43 43.37 9.64
N ALA A 215 -1.45 42.59 9.16
CA ALA A 215 -1.39 41.93 7.85
C ALA A 215 -2.68 41.20 7.40
N SER A 216 -3.56 40.82 8.33
CA SER A 216 -4.81 40.11 8.06
C SER A 216 -5.88 40.94 7.32
N LYS A 217 -5.92 42.27 7.44
CA LYS A 217 -6.87 43.11 6.66
C LYS A 217 -6.34 43.50 5.27
N LYS A 218 -5.04 43.33 5.02
CA LYS A 218 -4.39 43.68 3.74
C LYS A 218 -4.90 42.81 2.60
N MET A 219 -5.09 41.51 2.88
CA MET A 219 -5.57 40.54 1.89
C MET A 219 -7.08 40.66 1.63
N GLU A 220 -7.87 41.09 2.62
CA GLU A 220 -9.33 41.13 2.52
C GLU A 220 -9.82 42.04 1.38
N PHE A 221 -9.14 43.16 1.14
CA PHE A 221 -9.47 44.07 0.03
C PHE A 221 -9.15 43.45 -1.33
N TYR A 222 -7.97 42.85 -1.49
CA TYR A 222 -7.58 42.13 -2.70
C TYR A 222 -8.54 40.96 -2.97
N ASP A 223 -8.84 40.17 -1.93
CA ASP A 223 -9.69 38.99 -2.05
C ASP A 223 -11.10 39.38 -2.50
N LYS A 224 -11.70 40.38 -1.85
CA LYS A 224 -13.08 40.80 -2.13
C LYS A 224 -13.24 41.55 -3.46
N VAL A 225 -12.27 42.40 -3.81
CA VAL A 225 -12.43 43.35 -4.93
C VAL A 225 -11.83 42.80 -6.22
N PHE A 226 -10.79 41.97 -6.15
CA PHE A 226 -10.12 41.41 -7.33
C PHE A 226 -10.32 39.89 -7.44
N LEU A 227 -9.95 39.12 -6.42
CA LEU A 227 -9.94 37.65 -6.50
C LEU A 227 -11.34 37.05 -6.69
N GLN A 228 -12.33 37.45 -5.88
CA GLN A 228 -13.69 36.90 -5.96
C GLN A 228 -14.35 37.20 -7.33
N PRO A 229 -14.34 38.45 -7.86
CA PRO A 229 -14.81 38.72 -9.21
C PRO A 229 -14.07 37.93 -10.30
N LEU A 230 -12.74 37.78 -10.18
CA LEU A 230 -11.95 36.99 -11.11
C LEU A 230 -12.34 35.50 -11.09
N ILE A 231 -12.51 34.92 -9.90
CA ILE A 231 -12.97 33.53 -9.72
C ILE A 231 -14.35 33.36 -10.38
N GLN A 232 -15.27 34.29 -10.16
CA GLN A 232 -16.62 34.24 -10.74
C GLN A 232 -16.57 34.30 -12.27
N ALA A 233 -15.85 35.27 -12.84
CA ALA A 233 -15.71 35.42 -14.28
C ALA A 233 -15.02 34.21 -14.93
N SER A 234 -13.98 33.68 -14.29
CA SER A 234 -13.24 32.51 -14.77
C SER A 234 -14.06 31.23 -14.67
N SER A 235 -14.80 31.06 -13.57
CA SER A 235 -15.71 29.93 -13.38
C SER A 235 -16.83 29.92 -14.42
N GLU A 236 -17.40 31.08 -14.74
CA GLU A 236 -18.45 31.18 -15.76
C GLU A 236 -17.92 30.90 -17.17
N TYR A 237 -16.74 31.43 -17.51
CA TYR A 237 -16.06 31.12 -18.76
C TYR A 237 -15.85 29.62 -18.93
N TYR A 238 -15.27 28.95 -17.93
CA TYR A 238 -15.01 27.52 -17.98
C TYR A 238 -16.27 26.67 -17.85
N ARG A 239 -17.35 27.18 -17.24
CA ARG A 239 -18.67 26.52 -17.24
C ARG A 239 -19.24 26.45 -18.66
N ILE A 240 -19.23 27.57 -19.38
CA ILE A 240 -19.72 27.64 -20.76
C ILE A 240 -18.85 26.78 -21.68
N GLU A 241 -17.52 26.86 -21.54
CA GLU A 241 -16.61 26.03 -22.33
C GLU A 241 -16.78 24.54 -22.01
N SER A 242 -16.99 24.17 -20.74
CA SER A 242 -17.27 22.78 -20.34
C SER A 242 -18.54 22.24 -20.99
N GLU A 243 -19.65 22.99 -20.94
CA GLU A 243 -20.92 22.61 -21.56
C GLU A 243 -20.79 22.44 -23.07
N ARG A 244 -20.06 23.35 -23.73
CA ARG A 244 -19.77 23.26 -25.17
C ARG A 244 -18.95 22.02 -25.51
N LEU A 245 -17.86 21.76 -24.77
CA LEU A 245 -16.99 20.61 -25.00
C LEU A 245 -17.72 19.27 -24.80
N LEU A 246 -18.64 19.22 -23.84
CA LEU A 246 -19.48 18.03 -23.59
C LEU A 246 -20.54 17.81 -24.67
N GLN A 247 -20.97 18.86 -25.38
CA GLN A 247 -21.91 18.73 -26.50
C GLN A 247 -21.21 18.32 -27.81
N GLU A 248 -19.98 18.79 -28.02
CA GLU A 248 -19.25 18.60 -29.28
C GLU A 248 -18.45 17.29 -29.37
N GLY A 249 -18.10 16.68 -28.23
CA GLY A 249 -17.13 15.59 -28.18
C GLY A 249 -17.45 14.48 -27.18
N THR A 250 -16.56 13.48 -27.13
CA THR A 250 -16.66 12.37 -26.18
C THR A 250 -16.14 12.76 -24.78
N THR A 251 -16.44 11.96 -23.76
CA THR A 251 -15.87 12.14 -22.42
C THR A 251 -14.34 12.13 -22.44
N ILE A 252 -13.73 11.31 -23.30
CA ILE A 252 -12.27 11.21 -23.47
C ILE A 252 -11.70 12.51 -24.06
N ASP A 253 -12.33 13.06 -25.10
CA ASP A 253 -11.93 14.35 -25.67
C ASP A 253 -12.02 15.47 -24.63
N TYR A 254 -13.07 15.44 -23.80
CA TYR A 254 -13.24 16.36 -22.68
C TYR A 254 -12.10 16.23 -21.67
N ILE A 255 -11.74 15.01 -21.23
CA ILE A 255 -10.62 14.75 -20.30
C ILE A 255 -9.30 15.31 -20.85
N VAL A 256 -9.01 15.05 -22.13
CA VAL A 256 -7.78 15.51 -22.78
C VAL A 256 -7.71 17.04 -22.82
N ARG A 257 -8.80 17.69 -23.23
CA ARG A 257 -8.87 19.16 -23.36
C ARG A 257 -8.85 19.84 -21.98
N VAL A 258 -9.62 19.34 -21.01
CA VAL A 258 -9.65 19.91 -19.65
C VAL A 258 -8.29 19.78 -18.95
N SER A 259 -7.60 18.65 -19.14
CA SER A 259 -6.24 18.48 -18.61
C SER A 259 -5.26 19.52 -19.18
N ALA A 260 -5.33 19.79 -20.48
CA ALA A 260 -4.51 20.85 -21.09
C ALA A 260 -4.90 22.25 -20.57
N ARG A 261 -6.20 22.57 -20.52
CA ARG A 261 -6.70 23.87 -20.05
C ARG A 261 -6.35 24.16 -18.61
N LEU A 262 -6.48 23.18 -17.71
CA LEU A 262 -6.11 23.34 -16.30
C LEU A 262 -4.61 23.57 -16.14
N LYS A 263 -3.77 22.88 -16.92
CA LYS A 263 -2.33 23.12 -16.90
C LYS A 263 -1.99 24.54 -17.38
N GLU A 264 -2.55 24.96 -18.51
CA GLU A 264 -2.37 26.33 -19.00
C GLU A 264 -2.81 27.38 -17.97
N GLU A 265 -3.93 27.13 -17.28
CA GLU A 265 -4.46 28.07 -16.29
C GLU A 265 -3.66 28.07 -14.99
N ASP A 266 -3.10 26.93 -14.57
CA ASP A 266 -2.16 26.86 -13.45
C ASP A 266 -0.90 27.70 -13.76
N ASP A 267 -0.30 27.49 -14.93
CA ASP A 267 0.89 28.21 -15.39
C ASP A 267 0.60 29.72 -15.48
N ARG A 268 -0.58 30.12 -15.98
CA ARG A 268 -1.01 31.53 -16.03
C ARG A 268 -1.22 32.11 -14.64
N ALA A 269 -1.95 31.41 -13.76
CA ALA A 269 -2.28 31.89 -12.43
C ALA A 269 -1.02 32.23 -11.64
N GLU A 270 0.03 31.42 -11.76
CA GLU A 270 1.33 31.65 -11.10
C GLU A 270 2.07 32.90 -11.59
N LEU A 271 1.74 33.43 -12.77
CA LEU A 271 2.37 34.63 -13.31
C LEU A 271 1.82 35.93 -12.71
N PHE A 272 0.53 35.97 -12.33
CA PHE A 272 -0.15 37.20 -11.95
C PHE A 272 -0.93 37.16 -10.62
N LEU A 273 -1.23 35.99 -10.06
CA LEU A 273 -1.89 35.88 -8.75
C LEU A 273 -0.87 35.78 -7.62
N HIS A 274 -1.24 36.30 -6.46
CA HIS A 274 -0.49 36.10 -5.22
C HIS A 274 -0.55 34.63 -4.77
N GLU A 275 0.55 34.14 -4.17
CA GLU A 275 0.72 32.73 -3.77
C GLU A 275 -0.41 32.21 -2.86
N SER A 276 -0.87 33.02 -1.91
CA SER A 276 -1.95 32.65 -0.99
C SER A 276 -3.33 32.49 -1.67
N SER A 277 -3.52 33.09 -2.84
CA SER A 277 -4.79 33.06 -3.60
C SER A 277 -4.83 31.97 -4.66
N LEU A 278 -3.68 31.40 -5.03
CA LEU A 278 -3.57 30.34 -6.03
C LEU A 278 -4.44 29.14 -5.67
N LYS A 279 -4.46 28.74 -4.40
CA LYS A 279 -5.23 27.58 -3.95
C LYS A 279 -6.74 27.79 -4.17
N GLU A 280 -7.27 28.91 -3.71
CA GLU A 280 -8.71 29.20 -3.83
C GLU A 280 -9.14 29.29 -5.30
N PHE A 281 -8.32 29.92 -6.14
CA PHE A 281 -8.57 30.03 -7.58
C PHE A 281 -8.55 28.64 -8.26
N LYS A 282 -7.51 27.83 -8.00
CA LYS A 282 -7.39 26.47 -8.55
C LYS A 282 -8.55 25.57 -8.08
N ASP A 283 -8.95 25.66 -6.81
CA ASP A 283 -10.07 24.88 -6.25
C ASP A 283 -11.41 25.23 -6.91
N ALA A 284 -11.67 26.52 -7.19
CA ALA A 284 -12.88 26.95 -7.89
C ALA A 284 -12.96 26.37 -9.31
N LEU A 285 -11.84 26.39 -10.06
CA LEU A 285 -11.78 25.83 -11.41
C LEU A 285 -11.88 24.30 -11.42
N ASN A 286 -11.20 23.64 -10.49
CA ASN A 286 -11.31 22.20 -10.30
C ASN A 286 -12.76 21.80 -10.01
N ASN A 287 -13.51 22.59 -9.22
CA ASN A 287 -14.93 22.32 -8.96
C ASN A 287 -15.77 22.37 -10.25
N VAL A 288 -15.61 23.43 -11.06
CA VAL A 288 -16.39 23.62 -12.29
C VAL A 288 -16.07 22.57 -13.35
N LEU A 289 -14.78 22.30 -13.60
CA LEU A 289 -14.33 21.45 -14.70
C LEU A 289 -14.30 19.97 -14.35
N ILE A 290 -14.12 19.62 -13.07
CA ILE A 290 -13.91 18.25 -12.61
C ILE A 290 -15.05 17.79 -11.70
N SER A 291 -15.26 18.44 -10.55
CA SER A 291 -16.19 17.95 -9.51
C SER A 291 -17.63 17.84 -10.01
N ARG A 292 -18.08 18.75 -10.88
CA ARG A 292 -19.42 18.70 -11.52
C ARG A 292 -19.59 17.52 -12.47
N GLN A 293 -18.51 17.04 -13.09
CA GLN A 293 -18.53 15.96 -14.09
C GLN A 293 -18.06 14.61 -13.54
N LYS A 294 -17.90 14.49 -12.21
CA LYS A 294 -17.37 13.29 -11.53
C LYS A 294 -18.09 11.99 -11.92
N GLU A 295 -19.40 12.02 -12.11
CA GLU A 295 -20.20 10.84 -12.44
C GLU A 295 -19.89 10.32 -13.85
N ARG A 296 -19.66 11.24 -14.80
CA ARG A 296 -19.25 10.90 -16.17
C ARG A 296 -17.85 10.31 -16.19
N PHE A 297 -16.93 10.87 -15.40
CA PHE A 297 -15.58 10.31 -15.24
C PHE A 297 -15.60 8.91 -14.64
N CYS A 298 -16.47 8.65 -13.67
CA CYS A 298 -16.64 7.30 -13.12
C CYS A 298 -17.23 6.33 -14.14
N ALA A 299 -18.18 6.77 -14.97
CA ALA A 299 -18.79 5.95 -16.01
C ALA A 299 -17.78 5.59 -17.13
N GLU A 300 -16.90 6.51 -17.51
CA GLU A 300 -15.87 6.30 -18.54
C GLU A 300 -14.68 5.46 -18.03
N PHE A 301 -14.55 5.30 -16.72
CA PHE A 301 -13.44 4.56 -16.12
C PHE A 301 -13.47 3.06 -16.47
N SER A 302 -14.63 2.40 -16.44
CA SER A 302 -14.72 0.97 -16.78
C SER A 302 -14.36 0.68 -18.25
N PRO A 303 -14.88 1.41 -19.26
CA PRO A 303 -14.44 1.26 -20.65
C PRO A 303 -12.93 1.46 -20.84
N LEU A 304 -12.33 2.44 -20.16
CA LEU A 304 -10.89 2.68 -20.25
C LEU A 304 -10.06 1.53 -19.66
N LEU A 305 -10.53 0.90 -18.58
CA LEU A 305 -9.91 -0.30 -18.01
C LEU A 305 -10.00 -1.49 -18.98
N GLU A 306 -11.15 -1.69 -19.62
CA GLU A 306 -11.35 -2.74 -20.64
C GLU A 306 -10.46 -2.53 -21.87
N ALA A 307 -10.37 -1.30 -22.36
CA ALA A 307 -9.52 -0.92 -23.49
C ALA A 307 -8.01 -0.89 -23.14
N ARG A 308 -7.65 -1.00 -21.85
CA ARG A 308 -6.28 -0.90 -21.34
C ARG A 308 -5.57 0.40 -21.72
N ASP A 309 -6.32 1.50 -21.81
CA ASP A 309 -5.78 2.81 -22.20
C ASP A 309 -5.09 3.49 -21.01
N LYS A 310 -3.83 3.11 -20.78
CA LYS A 310 -2.99 3.64 -19.68
C LYS A 310 -2.86 5.17 -19.71
N ALA A 311 -2.82 5.78 -20.90
CA ALA A 311 -2.60 7.22 -21.05
C ALA A 311 -3.82 8.03 -20.58
N ASN A 312 -5.02 7.62 -20.97
CA ASN A 312 -6.25 8.29 -20.55
C ASN A 312 -6.63 7.96 -19.10
N LEU A 313 -6.32 6.75 -18.62
CA LEU A 313 -6.44 6.42 -17.18
C LEU A 313 -5.55 7.32 -16.32
N LYS A 314 -4.30 7.59 -16.74
CA LYS A 314 -3.40 8.52 -16.06
C LYS A 314 -3.97 9.94 -16.01
N ARG A 315 -4.47 10.45 -17.14
CA ARG A 315 -5.10 11.78 -17.21
C ARG A 315 -6.31 11.87 -16.29
N LEU A 316 -7.18 10.86 -16.30
CA LEU A 316 -8.37 10.82 -15.45
C LEU A 316 -7.99 10.83 -13.96
N TYR A 317 -7.01 10.02 -13.58
CA TYR A 317 -6.48 9.97 -12.22
C TYR A 317 -5.89 11.31 -11.80
N SER A 318 -5.03 11.92 -12.63
CA SER A 318 -4.44 13.24 -12.35
C SER A 318 -5.48 14.35 -12.24
N LEU A 319 -6.59 14.28 -12.98
CA LEU A 319 -7.68 15.25 -12.85
C LEU A 319 -8.43 15.06 -11.53
N MET A 320 -8.83 13.84 -11.23
CA MET A 320 -9.61 13.55 -10.02
C MET A 320 -8.82 13.78 -8.73
N SER A 321 -7.50 13.55 -8.74
CA SER A 321 -6.63 13.82 -7.60
C SER A 321 -6.48 15.30 -7.27
N ARG A 322 -6.75 16.21 -8.22
CA ARG A 322 -6.74 17.67 -7.99
C ARG A 322 -7.91 18.18 -7.14
N THR A 323 -9.01 17.43 -7.01
CA THR A 323 -10.25 17.91 -6.36
C THR A 323 -10.31 17.73 -4.84
N GLY A 324 -9.21 17.31 -4.19
CA GLY A 324 -9.08 17.27 -2.73
C GLY A 324 -8.46 15.99 -2.15
N MET A 325 -8.38 15.93 -0.81
CA MET A 325 -7.77 14.86 0.01
C MET A 325 -8.48 13.49 -0.14
N GLY A 326 -8.26 12.78 -1.25
CA GLY A 326 -8.54 11.34 -1.43
C GLY A 326 -10.00 10.91 -1.56
N ALA A 327 -10.96 11.60 -0.91
CA ALA A 327 -12.39 11.28 -0.97
C ALA A 327 -13.00 11.27 -2.39
N PRO A 328 -12.55 12.11 -3.35
CA PRO A 328 -13.05 12.06 -4.73
C PRO A 328 -12.64 10.80 -5.50
N LEU A 329 -11.59 10.09 -5.05
CA LEU A 329 -11.07 8.89 -5.72
C LEU A 329 -11.75 7.61 -5.26
N ASP A 330 -12.49 7.62 -4.15
CA ASP A 330 -13.13 6.42 -3.59
C ASP A 330 -14.12 5.74 -4.56
N PRO A 331 -14.95 6.48 -5.34
CA PRO A 331 -15.78 5.85 -6.38
C PRO A 331 -14.95 5.12 -7.45
N LEU A 332 -13.82 5.69 -7.88
CA LEU A 332 -12.93 5.04 -8.85
C LEU A 332 -12.26 3.80 -8.25
N ARG A 333 -11.85 3.87 -6.98
CA ARG A 333 -11.27 2.74 -6.25
C ARG A 333 -12.24 1.58 -6.09
N LEU A 334 -13.53 1.86 -5.92
CA LEU A 334 -14.59 0.85 -5.88
C LEU A 334 -14.78 0.19 -7.24
N VAL A 335 -14.94 0.99 -8.30
CA VAL A 335 -15.08 0.47 -9.68
C VAL A 335 -13.84 -0.35 -10.09
N PHE A 336 -12.64 0.13 -9.75
CA PHE A 336 -11.40 -0.61 -9.97
C PHE A 336 -11.38 -1.94 -9.22
N SER A 337 -11.74 -1.94 -7.93
CA SER A 337 -11.81 -3.16 -7.12
C SER A 337 -12.76 -4.20 -7.71
N ASP A 338 -13.96 -3.76 -8.13
CA ASP A 338 -14.96 -4.64 -8.75
C ASP A 338 -14.49 -5.18 -10.11
N TYR A 339 -13.83 -4.33 -10.92
CA TYR A 339 -13.25 -4.74 -12.19
C TYR A 339 -12.17 -5.80 -12.02
N VAL A 340 -11.20 -5.56 -11.13
CA VAL A 340 -10.12 -6.51 -10.81
C VAL A 340 -10.69 -7.82 -10.28
N LYS A 341 -11.70 -7.75 -9.41
CA LYS A 341 -12.39 -8.94 -8.89
C LYS A 341 -13.02 -9.77 -10.02
N ASN A 342 -13.75 -9.14 -10.94
CA ASN A 342 -14.38 -9.82 -12.06
C ASN A 342 -13.35 -10.43 -13.02
N ALA A 343 -12.27 -9.68 -13.32
CA ALA A 343 -11.16 -10.17 -14.12
C ALA A 343 -10.47 -11.39 -13.47
N GLY A 344 -10.25 -11.35 -12.15
CA GLY A 344 -9.72 -12.47 -11.37
C GLY A 344 -10.61 -13.70 -11.37
N LEU A 345 -11.92 -13.52 -11.20
CA LEU A 345 -12.91 -14.61 -11.27
C LEU A 345 -12.95 -15.26 -12.65
N GLU A 346 -12.88 -14.46 -13.73
CA GLU A 346 -12.85 -14.97 -15.10
C GLU A 346 -11.54 -15.71 -15.42
N ALA A 347 -10.39 -15.20 -14.96
CA ALA A 347 -9.10 -15.89 -15.11
C ALA A 347 -9.10 -17.27 -14.45
N VAL A 348 -9.64 -17.39 -13.23
CA VAL A 348 -9.79 -18.68 -12.54
C VAL A 348 -10.79 -19.59 -13.26
N ARG A 349 -11.88 -19.03 -13.80
CA ARG A 349 -12.88 -19.79 -14.57
C ARG A 349 -12.27 -20.40 -15.83
N GLN A 350 -11.51 -19.63 -16.60
CA GLN A 350 -10.85 -20.11 -17.82
C GLN A 350 -9.93 -21.29 -17.53
N VAL A 351 -9.16 -21.21 -16.44
CA VAL A 351 -8.30 -22.30 -15.99
C VAL A 351 -9.09 -23.53 -15.55
N SER A 352 -10.22 -23.34 -14.86
CA SER A 352 -11.05 -24.44 -14.33
C SER A 352 -11.72 -25.30 -15.41
N GLY A 353 -11.93 -24.75 -16.61
CA GLY A 353 -12.55 -25.46 -17.74
C GLY A 353 -11.59 -26.25 -18.63
N THR A 354 -10.28 -26.19 -18.38
CA THR A 354 -9.27 -26.86 -19.23
C THR A 354 -9.19 -28.36 -18.96
N GLU A 355 -9.00 -29.17 -20.01
CA GLU A 355 -8.75 -30.63 -19.87
C GLU A 355 -7.51 -30.91 -19.00
N GLU A 356 -6.55 -29.98 -18.97
CA GLU A 356 -5.34 -30.05 -18.13
C GLU A 356 -5.62 -30.00 -16.62
N ALA A 357 -6.72 -29.34 -16.19
CA ALA A 357 -7.16 -29.33 -14.80
C ALA A 357 -7.74 -30.68 -14.34
N GLY A 358 -8.29 -31.48 -15.27
CA GLY A 358 -8.89 -32.80 -14.98
C GLY A 358 -7.88 -33.93 -14.71
N GLY A 359 -6.58 -33.70 -14.92
CA GLY A 359 -5.55 -34.75 -14.86
C GLY A 359 -4.96 -35.03 -13.47
N SER A 360 -4.81 -34.01 -12.61
CA SER A 360 -4.19 -34.12 -11.27
C SER A 360 -4.36 -32.83 -10.45
N ILE A 361 -4.58 -32.95 -9.12
CA ILE A 361 -4.59 -31.84 -8.14
C ILE A 361 -3.34 -30.92 -8.26
N ILE A 362 -2.22 -31.50 -8.70
CA ILE A 362 -0.95 -30.79 -8.89
C ILE A 362 -1.08 -29.75 -10.03
N ASN A 363 -1.69 -30.14 -11.14
CA ASN A 363 -1.88 -29.24 -12.29
C ASN A 363 -2.90 -28.17 -11.97
N GLU A 364 -3.98 -28.54 -11.28
CA GLU A 364 -5.00 -27.60 -10.79
C GLU A 364 -4.36 -26.52 -9.90
N ALA A 365 -3.54 -26.91 -8.92
CA ALA A 365 -2.82 -25.99 -8.04
C ALA A 365 -1.89 -25.03 -8.81
N ARG A 366 -1.12 -25.54 -9.79
CA ARG A 366 -0.22 -24.73 -10.61
C ARG A 366 -0.99 -23.69 -11.43
N LEU A 367 -2.01 -24.13 -12.17
CA LEU A 367 -2.76 -23.24 -13.03
C LEU A 367 -3.53 -22.19 -12.20
N PHE A 368 -4.08 -22.60 -11.05
CA PHE A 368 -4.74 -21.70 -10.12
C PHE A 368 -3.79 -20.59 -9.64
N VAL A 369 -2.64 -20.92 -9.04
CA VAL A 369 -1.71 -19.91 -8.50
C VAL A 369 -1.16 -19.00 -9.62
N THR A 370 -0.87 -19.57 -10.80
CA THR A 370 -0.36 -18.80 -11.94
C THR A 370 -1.39 -17.78 -12.45
N ALA A 371 -2.68 -18.15 -12.51
CA ALA A 371 -3.73 -17.23 -12.94
C ALA A 371 -3.90 -16.04 -11.98
N ILE A 372 -3.83 -16.30 -10.66
CA ILE A 372 -3.93 -15.27 -9.64
C ILE A 372 -2.74 -14.29 -9.74
N LEU A 373 -1.52 -14.83 -9.87
CA LEU A 373 -0.31 -14.03 -10.05
C LEU A 373 -0.38 -13.17 -11.30
N GLY A 374 -0.79 -13.75 -12.43
CA GLY A 374 -0.89 -13.01 -13.70
C GLY A 374 -1.86 -11.82 -13.61
N VAL A 375 -3.00 -12.00 -12.93
CA VAL A 375 -3.96 -10.90 -12.70
C VAL A 375 -3.36 -9.83 -11.79
N HIS A 376 -2.74 -10.24 -10.68
CA HIS A 376 -2.11 -9.31 -9.75
C HIS A 376 -1.02 -8.47 -10.44
N ASP A 377 -0.11 -9.11 -11.17
CA ASP A 377 1.04 -8.46 -11.81
C ASP A 377 0.58 -7.50 -12.92
N GLN A 378 -0.41 -7.90 -13.71
CA GLN A 378 -1.02 -7.04 -14.74
C GLN A 378 -1.58 -5.75 -14.14
N PHE A 379 -2.31 -5.84 -13.04
CA PHE A 379 -2.90 -4.66 -12.42
C PHE A 379 -1.89 -3.87 -11.58
N ALA A 380 -0.88 -4.51 -10.98
CA ALA A 380 0.22 -3.83 -10.31
C ALA A 380 1.03 -2.97 -11.29
N GLU A 381 1.30 -3.46 -12.50
CA GLU A 381 1.92 -2.67 -13.57
C GLU A 381 1.04 -1.46 -13.96
N LEU A 382 -0.28 -1.65 -14.05
CA LEU A 382 -1.21 -0.55 -14.30
C LEU A 382 -1.19 0.50 -13.17
N LEU A 383 -1.09 0.08 -11.90
CA LEU A 383 -0.97 1.00 -10.77
C LEU A 383 0.30 1.86 -10.87
N HIS A 384 1.42 1.24 -11.25
CA HIS A 384 2.70 1.93 -11.43
C HIS A 384 2.63 2.95 -12.57
N ASP A 385 2.12 2.54 -13.73
CA ASP A 385 2.12 3.39 -14.93
C ASP A 385 1.09 4.53 -14.88
N ALA A 386 -0.14 4.23 -14.44
CA ALA A 386 -1.29 5.12 -14.58
C ALA A 386 -1.70 5.83 -13.28
N PHE A 387 -1.42 5.27 -12.10
CA PHE A 387 -1.93 5.80 -10.83
C PHE A 387 -0.83 6.26 -9.87
N ASP A 388 0.40 6.43 -10.34
CA ASP A 388 1.57 6.90 -9.59
C ASP A 388 1.73 6.17 -8.23
N GLU A 389 1.46 4.86 -8.21
CA GLU A 389 1.52 4.00 -7.02
C GLU A 389 0.61 4.45 -5.84
N ASP A 390 -0.57 5.00 -6.13
CA ASP A 390 -1.52 5.41 -5.09
C ASP A 390 -1.80 4.27 -4.09
N THR A 391 -1.61 4.59 -2.81
CA THR A 391 -1.81 3.63 -1.72
C THR A 391 -3.25 3.14 -1.60
N GLY A 392 -4.23 3.96 -2.02
CA GLY A 392 -5.64 3.59 -2.00
C GLY A 392 -5.99 2.59 -3.09
N PHE A 393 -5.54 2.81 -4.32
CA PHE A 393 -5.69 1.83 -5.40
C PHE A 393 -4.91 0.54 -5.14
N SER A 394 -3.72 0.61 -4.53
CA SER A 394 -2.97 -0.56 -4.09
C SER A 394 -3.75 -1.40 -3.06
N LYS A 395 -4.38 -0.74 -2.08
CA LYS A 395 -5.27 -1.41 -1.11
C LYS A 395 -6.49 -2.02 -1.79
N SER A 396 -7.08 -1.35 -2.77
CA SER A 396 -8.20 -1.90 -3.56
C SER A 396 -7.78 -3.14 -4.35
N LEU A 397 -6.61 -3.13 -5.01
CA LEU A 397 -6.05 -4.30 -5.69
C LEU A 397 -5.86 -5.47 -4.72
N ASP A 398 -5.19 -5.23 -3.59
CA ASP A 398 -4.94 -6.25 -2.57
C ASP A 398 -6.25 -6.81 -1.99
N ASN A 399 -7.26 -5.97 -1.78
CA ASN A 399 -8.56 -6.39 -1.26
C ASN A 399 -9.37 -7.19 -2.29
N ALA A 400 -9.36 -6.77 -3.56
CA ALA A 400 -9.97 -7.52 -4.66
C ALA A 400 -9.31 -8.90 -4.78
N CYS A 401 -7.98 -8.96 -4.78
CA CYS A 401 -7.20 -10.21 -4.77
C CYS A 401 -7.58 -11.10 -3.58
N LYS A 402 -7.66 -10.56 -2.36
CA LYS A 402 -8.15 -11.30 -1.18
C LYS A 402 -9.55 -11.85 -1.37
N GLU A 403 -10.44 -11.17 -2.09
CA GLU A 403 -11.79 -11.64 -2.27
C GLU A 403 -11.87 -12.80 -3.27
N PHE A 404 -11.41 -12.61 -4.51
CA PHE A 404 -11.50 -13.65 -5.55
C PHE A 404 -10.53 -14.82 -5.31
N PHE A 405 -9.43 -14.61 -4.59
CA PHE A 405 -8.52 -15.70 -4.25
C PHE A 405 -9.18 -16.73 -3.32
N ASN A 406 -9.97 -16.27 -2.35
CA ASN A 406 -10.64 -17.16 -1.40
C ASN A 406 -12.00 -17.64 -1.92
N VAL A 407 -12.74 -16.79 -2.65
CA VAL A 407 -14.07 -17.11 -3.18
C VAL A 407 -14.04 -17.08 -4.70
N ASN A 408 -14.15 -18.25 -5.32
CA ASN A 408 -14.17 -18.40 -6.78
C ASN A 408 -14.82 -19.73 -7.18
N GLN A 409 -14.93 -20.00 -8.48
CA GLN A 409 -15.55 -21.22 -8.99
C GLN A 409 -14.84 -22.51 -8.52
N MET A 410 -13.52 -22.49 -8.31
CA MET A 410 -12.78 -23.61 -7.73
C MET A 410 -12.98 -23.70 -6.21
N CYS A 411 -13.16 -22.55 -5.54
CA CYS A 411 -13.28 -22.39 -4.09
C CYS A 411 -14.63 -21.73 -3.70
N PRO A 412 -15.78 -22.38 -3.92
CA PRO A 412 -17.10 -21.74 -3.78
C PRO A 412 -17.45 -21.36 -2.34
N GLU A 413 -16.95 -22.11 -1.35
CA GLU A 413 -17.28 -21.89 0.07
C GLU A 413 -16.38 -20.85 0.77
N GLY A 414 -15.46 -20.18 0.06
CA GLY A 414 -14.57 -19.19 0.69
C GLY A 414 -13.57 -19.78 1.70
N GLY A 415 -13.45 -21.10 1.73
CA GLY A 415 -12.88 -21.87 2.82
C GLY A 415 -11.48 -22.44 2.57
N ALA A 416 -11.33 -23.75 2.75
CA ALA A 416 -10.03 -24.42 2.89
C ALA A 416 -9.31 -24.74 1.57
N ARG A 417 -10.00 -24.69 0.42
CA ARG A 417 -9.45 -25.18 -0.85
C ARG A 417 -8.34 -24.29 -1.42
N ALA A 418 -8.48 -22.97 -1.40
CA ALA A 418 -7.41 -22.07 -1.84
C ALA A 418 -6.10 -22.25 -1.02
N PRO A 419 -6.13 -22.29 0.33
CA PRO A 419 -4.96 -22.63 1.12
C PRO A 419 -4.35 -24.00 0.80
N GLN A 420 -5.19 -25.02 0.54
CA GLN A 420 -4.74 -26.36 0.16
C GLN A 420 -4.04 -26.37 -1.20
N LEU A 421 -4.61 -25.72 -2.21
CA LEU A 421 -4.03 -25.60 -3.54
C LEU A 421 -2.68 -24.87 -3.49
N LEU A 422 -2.57 -23.79 -2.70
CA LEU A 422 -1.29 -23.10 -2.51
C LEU A 422 -0.25 -24.01 -1.82
N ALA A 423 -0.65 -24.77 -0.80
CA ALA A 423 0.25 -25.71 -0.13
C ALA A 423 0.74 -26.83 -1.08
N HIS A 424 -0.16 -27.35 -1.94
CA HIS A 424 0.18 -28.32 -2.98
C HIS A 424 1.08 -27.74 -4.07
N TYR A 425 0.88 -26.48 -4.45
CA TYR A 425 1.75 -25.78 -5.38
C TYR A 425 3.18 -25.71 -4.82
N CYS A 426 3.34 -25.25 -3.58
CA CYS A 426 4.64 -25.22 -2.90
C CYS A 426 5.27 -26.62 -2.76
N ASP A 427 4.48 -27.65 -2.41
CA ASP A 427 4.98 -29.04 -2.35
C ASP A 427 5.52 -29.50 -3.71
N THR A 428 4.84 -29.13 -4.80
CA THR A 428 5.25 -29.51 -6.15
C THR A 428 6.56 -28.84 -6.55
N LEU A 429 6.73 -27.55 -6.24
CA LEU A 429 7.96 -26.80 -6.51
C LEU A 429 9.17 -27.42 -5.79
N LEU A 430 8.97 -27.84 -4.54
CA LEU A 430 10.03 -28.33 -3.67
C LEU A 430 10.28 -29.85 -3.76
N LYS A 431 9.58 -30.59 -4.63
CA LYS A 431 9.69 -32.06 -4.73
C LYS A 431 10.51 -32.56 -5.92
N LYS A 432 11.40 -33.54 -5.69
CA LYS A 432 12.23 -34.20 -6.70
C LYS A 432 11.34 -34.81 -7.80
N GLY A 433 11.63 -34.49 -9.07
CA GLY A 433 10.92 -35.02 -10.23
C GLY A 433 9.91 -34.07 -10.88
N SER A 434 9.67 -32.87 -10.33
CA SER A 434 8.83 -31.82 -10.92
C SER A 434 9.50 -31.03 -12.06
N ALA A 435 10.39 -31.66 -12.86
CA ALA A 435 11.19 -31.00 -13.89
C ALA A 435 10.37 -30.16 -14.90
N ASN A 436 9.10 -30.50 -15.11
CA ASN A 436 8.19 -29.77 -16.00
C ASN A 436 7.71 -28.40 -15.47
N VAL A 437 8.04 -28.02 -14.22
CA VAL A 437 7.64 -26.73 -13.62
C VAL A 437 8.73 -25.65 -13.74
N ARG A 438 9.96 -26.03 -14.12
CA ARG A 438 11.14 -25.13 -14.16
C ARG A 438 11.21 -24.21 -15.39
N VAL A 439 10.19 -24.19 -16.26
CA VAL A 439 10.26 -23.54 -17.59
C VAL A 439 9.81 -22.07 -17.59
N MET A 440 9.43 -21.47 -16.45
CA MET A 440 9.04 -20.05 -16.39
C MET A 440 10.08 -19.20 -15.65
N GLY A 441 11.28 -19.11 -16.21
CA GLY A 441 12.37 -18.25 -15.75
C GLY A 441 12.96 -17.45 -16.89
N ALA A 442 13.58 -16.30 -16.59
CA ALA A 442 14.28 -15.49 -17.58
C ALA A 442 15.42 -16.30 -18.23
N GLU A 443 15.57 -16.21 -19.55
CA GLU A 443 16.67 -16.87 -20.27
C GLU A 443 18.02 -16.41 -19.69
N GLY A 444 18.75 -17.34 -19.06
CA GLY A 444 20.06 -17.09 -18.44
C GLY A 444 20.12 -17.11 -16.91
N ALA A 445 18.99 -17.20 -16.20
CA ALA A 445 18.97 -17.36 -14.73
C ALA A 445 19.27 -18.81 -14.30
N SER A 446 19.91 -19.01 -13.14
CA SER A 446 20.18 -20.35 -12.62
C SER A 446 18.89 -21.05 -12.18
N ASP A 447 18.90 -22.38 -12.14
CA ASP A 447 17.78 -23.18 -11.62
C ASP A 447 17.38 -22.80 -10.18
N GLU A 448 18.33 -22.32 -9.38
CA GLU A 448 18.10 -21.89 -8.00
C GLU A 448 17.45 -20.51 -7.93
N ASP A 449 17.90 -19.55 -8.77
CA ASP A 449 17.30 -18.21 -8.84
C ASP A 449 15.84 -18.27 -9.29
N ASN A 450 15.55 -19.13 -10.28
CA ASN A 450 14.20 -19.35 -10.78
C ASN A 450 13.29 -19.98 -9.70
N LEU A 451 13.81 -20.95 -8.94
CA LEU A 451 13.09 -21.55 -7.82
C LEU A 451 12.79 -20.49 -6.76
N GLU A 452 13.77 -19.66 -6.38
CA GLU A 452 13.56 -18.61 -5.39
C GLU A 452 12.53 -17.56 -5.85
N ALA A 453 12.54 -17.17 -7.13
CA ALA A 453 11.54 -16.27 -7.69
C ALA A 453 10.12 -16.85 -7.59
N GLN A 454 9.94 -18.12 -7.94
CA GLN A 454 8.66 -18.82 -7.84
C GLN A 454 8.19 -18.97 -6.37
N LEU A 455 9.11 -19.23 -5.44
CA LEU A 455 8.80 -19.26 -4.00
C LEU A 455 8.38 -17.87 -3.49
N SER A 456 9.03 -16.80 -3.97
CA SER A 456 8.69 -15.43 -3.60
C SER A 456 7.29 -15.04 -4.11
N GLN A 457 6.93 -15.47 -5.32
CA GLN A 457 5.57 -15.32 -5.87
C GLN A 457 4.53 -16.13 -5.07
N ALA A 458 4.83 -17.38 -4.68
CA ALA A 458 3.92 -18.16 -3.85
C ALA A 458 3.66 -17.48 -2.49
N VAL A 459 4.69 -16.88 -1.89
CA VAL A 459 4.60 -16.13 -0.63
C VAL A 459 3.88 -14.80 -0.80
N SER A 460 3.99 -14.14 -1.97
CA SER A 460 3.23 -12.90 -2.24
C SER A 460 1.72 -13.17 -2.28
N VAL A 461 1.28 -14.34 -2.76
CA VAL A 461 -0.13 -14.74 -2.78
C VAL A 461 -0.60 -15.26 -1.42
N TYR A 462 0.30 -15.80 -0.59
CA TYR A 462 -0.02 -16.25 0.77
C TYR A 462 -0.69 -15.14 1.62
N ARG A 463 -0.28 -13.87 1.44
CA ARG A 463 -0.87 -12.71 2.14
C ARG A 463 -2.36 -12.48 1.84
N PHE A 464 -2.87 -13.10 0.77
CA PHE A 464 -4.27 -13.01 0.38
C PHE A 464 -5.16 -14.08 1.03
N LEU A 465 -4.60 -15.06 1.74
CA LEU A 465 -5.36 -16.12 2.39
C LEU A 465 -6.18 -15.60 3.59
N LYS A 466 -7.46 -15.96 3.66
CA LYS A 466 -8.30 -15.77 4.86
C LYS A 466 -8.14 -16.89 5.89
N ALA A 467 -7.68 -18.05 5.48
CA ALA A 467 -7.51 -19.25 6.30
C ALA A 467 -6.05 -19.72 6.25
N ALA A 468 -5.15 -18.89 6.78
CA ALA A 468 -3.71 -19.13 6.76
C ALA A 468 -3.31 -20.38 7.56
N ASP A 469 -4.05 -20.70 8.63
CA ASP A 469 -3.88 -21.90 9.45
C ASP A 469 -4.07 -23.22 8.68
N VAL A 470 -4.99 -23.25 7.71
CA VAL A 470 -5.18 -24.41 6.81
C VAL A 470 -3.91 -24.61 5.99
N PHE A 471 -3.40 -23.56 5.34
CA PHE A 471 -2.13 -23.64 4.59
C PHE A 471 -1.00 -24.14 5.50
N GLN A 472 -0.87 -23.57 6.70
CA GLN A 472 0.18 -23.93 7.65
C GLN A 472 0.16 -25.43 7.99
N LYS A 473 -1.02 -26.01 8.24
CA LYS A 473 -1.18 -27.43 8.56
C LYS A 473 -0.84 -28.34 7.39
N PHE A 474 -1.40 -28.05 6.20
CA PHE A 474 -1.11 -28.81 4.98
C PHE A 474 0.36 -28.70 4.57
N TYR A 475 0.94 -27.50 4.63
CA TYR A 475 2.36 -27.28 4.34
C TYR A 475 3.26 -28.07 5.31
N SER A 476 2.96 -28.05 6.61
CA SER A 476 3.70 -28.84 7.61
C SER A 476 3.63 -30.34 7.31
N GLN A 477 2.46 -30.85 6.93
CA GLN A 477 2.24 -32.25 6.53
C GLN A 477 3.11 -32.61 5.30
N HIS A 478 3.12 -31.73 4.30
CA HIS A 478 3.91 -31.90 3.07
C HIS A 478 5.41 -31.87 3.35
N LEU A 479 5.90 -30.87 4.11
CA LEU A 479 7.29 -30.80 4.53
C LEU A 479 7.71 -32.05 5.28
N ALA A 480 6.89 -32.52 6.24
CA ALA A 480 7.18 -33.73 7.00
C ALA A 480 7.36 -34.94 6.09
N ARG A 481 6.47 -35.12 5.12
CA ARG A 481 6.59 -36.20 4.12
C ARG A 481 7.84 -36.03 3.25
N ARG A 482 8.15 -34.82 2.77
CA ARG A 482 9.34 -34.58 1.94
C ARG A 482 10.63 -34.88 2.68
N LEU A 483 10.75 -34.48 3.95
CA LEU A 483 11.92 -34.76 4.80
C LEU A 483 12.04 -36.25 5.16
N VAL A 484 10.94 -36.89 5.59
CA VAL A 484 10.96 -38.32 5.96
C VAL A 484 11.29 -39.20 4.75
N TYR A 485 10.85 -38.82 3.55
CA TYR A 485 11.08 -39.60 2.33
C TYR A 485 12.26 -39.13 1.46
N ASP A 486 13.03 -38.13 1.90
CA ASP A 486 14.15 -37.52 1.15
C ASP A 486 13.76 -37.06 -0.27
N GLN A 487 12.55 -36.52 -0.39
CA GLN A 487 11.93 -36.09 -1.66
C GLN A 487 12.13 -34.60 -1.96
N SER A 488 12.83 -33.83 -1.11
CA SER A 488 13.08 -32.40 -1.35
C SER A 488 14.07 -32.16 -2.50
N VAL A 489 13.80 -31.22 -3.41
CA VAL A 489 14.69 -30.88 -4.54
C VAL A 489 16.05 -30.42 -4.06
N SER A 490 16.06 -29.49 -3.10
CA SER A 490 17.25 -28.90 -2.50
C SER A 490 16.95 -28.56 -1.04
N SER A 491 17.89 -28.86 -0.14
CA SER A 491 17.78 -28.45 1.28
C SER A 491 17.78 -26.93 1.41
N HIS A 492 18.57 -26.24 0.58
CA HIS A 492 18.63 -24.77 0.58
C HIS A 492 17.29 -24.15 0.18
N GLY A 493 16.62 -24.68 -0.84
CA GLY A 493 15.30 -24.18 -1.26
C GLY A 493 14.23 -24.29 -0.17
N GLU A 494 14.28 -25.32 0.66
CA GLU A 494 13.38 -25.48 1.79
C GLU A 494 13.67 -24.47 2.92
N GLU A 495 14.95 -24.22 3.22
CA GLU A 495 15.38 -23.19 4.19
C GLU A 495 14.94 -21.79 3.76
N VAL A 496 15.11 -21.46 2.48
CA VAL A 496 14.66 -20.20 1.88
C VAL A 496 13.15 -20.06 2.01
N MET A 497 12.37 -21.09 1.71
CA MET A 497 10.91 -21.05 1.86
C MET A 497 10.49 -20.84 3.32
N ILE A 498 11.14 -21.52 4.28
CA ILE A 498 10.87 -21.32 5.72
C ILE A 498 11.23 -19.90 6.14
N SER A 499 12.33 -19.34 5.66
CA SER A 499 12.71 -17.95 5.95
C SER A 499 11.65 -16.97 5.43
N LYS A 500 11.20 -17.11 4.18
CA LYS A 500 10.16 -16.24 3.62
C LYS A 500 8.82 -16.38 4.36
N LEU A 501 8.44 -17.61 4.77
CA LEU A 501 7.26 -17.84 5.61
C LEU A 501 7.41 -17.24 7.02
N LYS A 502 8.63 -17.17 7.56
CA LYS A 502 8.90 -16.53 8.85
C LYS A 502 8.65 -15.03 8.78
N ASP A 503 9.01 -14.39 7.66
CA ASP A 503 8.80 -12.96 7.46
C ASP A 503 7.31 -12.59 7.36
N VAL A 504 6.50 -13.44 6.74
CA VAL A 504 5.06 -13.16 6.54
C VAL A 504 4.18 -13.69 7.69
N SER A 505 4.47 -14.86 8.25
CA SER A 505 3.64 -15.52 9.28
C SER A 505 4.20 -15.42 10.70
N GLY A 506 5.45 -14.97 10.87
CA GLY A 506 6.13 -14.87 12.15
C GLY A 506 6.83 -16.15 12.61
N VAL A 507 7.50 -16.06 13.76
CA VAL A 507 8.37 -17.10 14.32
C VAL A 507 7.59 -18.29 14.90
N ASP A 508 6.40 -18.04 15.48
CA ASP A 508 5.63 -19.08 16.17
C ASP A 508 5.27 -20.25 15.24
N PHE A 509 4.87 -19.94 14.01
CA PHE A 509 4.57 -20.95 12.99
C PHE A 509 5.84 -21.70 12.54
N THR A 510 6.88 -20.95 12.19
CA THR A 510 8.09 -21.51 11.57
C THR A 510 8.99 -22.26 12.55
N SER A 511 8.86 -22.03 13.86
CA SER A 511 9.62 -22.72 14.91
C SER A 511 9.54 -24.25 14.81
N LYS A 512 8.35 -24.79 14.52
CA LYS A 512 8.14 -26.24 14.35
C LYS A 512 8.82 -26.76 13.08
N LEU A 513 8.73 -26.03 11.97
CA LEU A 513 9.36 -26.39 10.70
C LEU A 513 10.90 -26.37 10.82
N GLN A 514 11.45 -25.35 11.47
CA GLN A 514 12.89 -25.25 11.76
C GLN A 514 13.35 -26.41 12.66
N ARG A 515 12.54 -26.79 13.65
CA ARG A 515 12.84 -27.96 14.48
C ARG A 515 12.87 -29.26 13.67
N MET A 516 12.01 -29.41 12.66
CA MET A 516 12.03 -30.58 11.78
C MET A 516 13.36 -30.70 11.01
N PHE A 517 13.95 -29.59 10.56
CA PHE A 517 15.28 -29.60 9.92
C PHE A 517 16.39 -30.02 10.89
N LEU A 518 16.39 -29.45 12.10
CA LEU A 518 17.36 -29.82 13.12
C LEU A 518 17.27 -31.31 13.48
N ASP A 519 16.05 -31.84 13.59
CA ASP A 519 15.80 -33.26 13.86
C ASP A 519 16.35 -34.16 12.74
N MET A 520 16.30 -33.73 11.47
CA MET A 520 16.90 -34.48 10.35
C MET A 520 18.43 -34.54 10.44
N THR A 521 19.06 -33.41 10.74
CA THR A 521 20.53 -33.34 10.90
C THR A 521 20.99 -34.19 12.08
N VAL A 522 20.39 -34.00 13.25
CA VAL A 522 20.74 -34.76 14.47
C VAL A 522 20.42 -36.25 14.30
N GLY A 523 19.32 -36.60 13.61
CA GLY A 523 18.96 -37.99 13.32
C GLY A 523 19.98 -38.69 12.43
N LYS A 524 20.55 -37.98 11.44
CA LYS A 524 21.59 -38.52 10.57
C LYS A 524 22.90 -38.78 11.32
N GLU A 525 23.36 -37.80 12.11
CA GLU A 525 24.56 -37.94 12.97
C GLU A 525 24.40 -39.14 13.94
N MET A 526 23.21 -39.31 14.52
CA MET A 526 22.92 -40.42 15.42
C MET A 526 22.91 -41.78 14.71
N SER A 527 22.44 -41.84 13.47
CA SER A 527 22.47 -43.06 12.66
C SER A 527 23.89 -43.47 12.29
N GLU A 528 24.74 -42.50 11.94
CA GLU A 528 26.15 -42.74 11.64
C GLU A 528 26.90 -43.24 12.89
N GLU A 529 26.71 -42.58 14.04
CA GLU A 529 27.31 -43.00 15.31
C GLU A 529 26.87 -44.41 15.74
N PHE A 530 25.61 -44.77 15.51
CA PHE A 530 25.12 -46.13 15.78
C PHE A 530 25.81 -47.18 14.88
N LYS A 531 26.02 -46.89 13.60
CA LYS A 531 26.73 -47.79 12.67
C LYS A 531 28.19 -47.97 13.08
N GLU A 532 28.87 -46.90 13.47
CA GLU A 532 30.25 -46.94 13.97
C GLU A 532 30.34 -47.79 15.24
N ARG A 533 29.44 -47.56 16.21
CA ARG A 533 29.42 -48.34 17.46
C ARG A 533 29.05 -49.81 17.25
N ALA A 534 28.21 -50.11 16.26
CA ALA A 534 27.93 -51.50 15.88
C ALA A 534 29.20 -52.19 15.35
N LEU A 535 29.98 -51.51 14.51
CA LEU A 535 31.27 -52.00 14.00
C LEU A 535 32.29 -52.21 15.13
N GLU A 536 32.41 -51.27 16.07
CA GLU A 536 33.30 -51.39 17.24
C GLU A 536 32.97 -52.59 18.12
N ASN A 537 31.67 -52.89 18.28
CA ASN A 537 31.20 -54.05 19.05
C ASN A 537 31.26 -55.37 18.24
N ASN A 538 31.91 -55.40 17.08
CA ASN A 538 31.96 -56.52 16.15
C ASN A 538 30.56 -57.04 15.73
N TYR A 539 29.55 -56.18 15.76
CA TYR A 539 28.21 -56.50 15.30
C TYR A 539 28.04 -56.08 13.84
N LYS A 540 27.97 -57.06 12.94
CA LYS A 540 27.68 -56.82 11.53
C LYS A 540 26.18 -56.67 11.33
N LEU A 541 25.75 -55.46 10.99
CA LEU A 541 24.36 -55.18 10.65
C LEU A 541 23.90 -56.07 9.48
N PRO A 542 22.71 -56.71 9.57
CA PRO A 542 22.21 -57.62 8.53
C PRO A 542 21.81 -56.89 7.24
N PHE A 543 21.55 -55.59 7.31
CA PHE A 543 21.20 -54.73 6.19
C PHE A 543 21.63 -53.28 6.48
N ASP A 544 21.64 -52.42 5.46
CA ASP A 544 21.88 -50.99 5.66
C ASP A 544 20.69 -50.35 6.37
N PHE A 545 20.95 -49.72 7.51
CA PHE A 545 19.95 -49.23 8.44
C PHE A 545 20.10 -47.73 8.63
N ASP A 546 19.08 -46.95 8.29
CA ASP A 546 19.05 -45.51 8.51
C ASP A 546 17.87 -45.15 9.41
N MET A 547 18.10 -44.31 10.41
CA MET A 547 17.12 -43.94 11.42
C MET A 547 16.84 -42.44 11.44
N LYS A 548 15.55 -42.10 11.47
CA LYS A 548 15.08 -40.72 11.63
C LYS A 548 14.38 -40.58 12.98
N VAL A 549 15.08 -40.01 13.96
CA VAL A 549 14.53 -39.74 15.30
C VAL A 549 13.89 -38.36 15.34
N LEU A 550 12.57 -38.33 15.55
CA LEU A 550 11.73 -37.13 15.38
C LEU A 550 11.08 -36.71 16.71
N HIS A 551 11.04 -35.41 17.01
CA HIS A 551 10.34 -34.93 18.21
C HIS A 551 8.81 -34.89 18.00
N THR A 552 8.06 -35.66 18.80
CA THR A 552 6.60 -35.84 18.66
C THR A 552 5.79 -34.54 18.56
N VAL A 553 6.23 -33.46 19.22
CA VAL A 553 5.49 -32.18 19.28
C VAL A 553 5.64 -31.34 18.00
N SER A 554 6.75 -31.51 17.28
CA SER A 554 7.10 -30.66 16.13
C SER A 554 6.62 -31.25 14.80
N TRP A 555 6.39 -32.56 14.76
CA TRP A 555 6.06 -33.28 13.52
C TRP A 555 4.56 -33.61 13.48
N PRO A 556 3.86 -33.30 12.37
CA PRO A 556 2.44 -33.63 12.19
C PRO A 556 2.24 -35.11 11.78
N LEU A 557 3.07 -36.02 12.30
CA LEU A 557 3.01 -37.44 11.99
C LEU A 557 2.13 -38.14 13.02
N LYS A 558 1.03 -38.72 12.57
CA LYS A 558 0.13 -39.47 13.44
C LYS A 558 0.79 -40.77 13.89
N SER A 559 0.81 -41.01 15.20
CA SER A 559 1.08 -42.34 15.75
C SER A 559 -0.10 -43.26 15.49
N GLN A 560 0.19 -44.48 15.04
CA GLN A 560 -0.79 -45.55 14.93
C GLN A 560 -0.32 -46.67 15.84
N ASP A 561 -1.22 -47.21 16.66
CA ASP A 561 -0.97 -48.43 17.44
C ASP A 561 -0.98 -49.62 16.48
N SER A 562 0.14 -49.78 15.78
CA SER A 562 0.35 -50.91 14.89
C SER A 562 0.85 -52.10 15.69
N LYS A 563 0.11 -53.21 15.63
CA LYS A 563 0.53 -54.52 16.17
C LYS A 563 1.43 -55.29 15.21
N LEU A 564 2.13 -54.57 14.32
CA LEU A 564 2.98 -55.17 13.30
C LEU A 564 4.01 -56.10 13.96
N VAL A 565 4.02 -57.34 13.51
CA VAL A 565 5.09 -58.30 13.79
C VAL A 565 6.21 -58.06 12.79
N LEU A 566 7.36 -57.61 13.28
CA LEU A 566 8.52 -57.34 12.43
C LEU A 566 9.23 -58.63 12.01
N PRO A 567 9.83 -58.68 10.81
CA PRO A 567 10.76 -59.74 10.45
C PRO A 567 11.89 -59.85 11.50
N PRO A 568 12.35 -61.07 11.87
CA PRO A 568 13.27 -61.27 13.00
C PRO A 568 14.57 -60.45 12.89
N GLN A 569 15.11 -60.33 11.67
CA GLN A 569 16.33 -59.56 11.40
C GLN A 569 16.14 -58.06 11.68
N MET A 570 14.95 -57.52 11.39
CA MET A 570 14.63 -56.12 11.67
C MET A 570 14.37 -55.90 13.16
N ALA A 571 13.61 -56.79 13.80
CA ALA A 571 13.32 -56.72 15.22
C ALA A 571 14.61 -56.62 16.04
N SER A 572 15.61 -57.46 15.74
CA SER A 572 16.91 -57.44 16.40
C SER A 572 17.64 -56.10 16.28
N VAL A 573 17.66 -55.49 15.09
CA VAL A 573 18.30 -54.17 14.87
C VAL A 573 17.53 -53.06 15.59
N CYS A 574 16.20 -53.08 15.56
CA CYS A 574 15.35 -52.12 16.25
C CYS A 574 15.53 -52.18 17.77
N ASP A 575 15.64 -53.38 18.35
CA ASP A 575 15.88 -53.56 19.79
C ASP A 575 17.24 -53.00 20.20
N GLN A 576 18.30 -53.32 19.44
CA GLN A 576 19.64 -52.78 19.69
C GLN A 576 19.70 -51.26 19.59
N PHE A 577 19.05 -50.69 18.58
CA PHE A 577 18.95 -49.24 18.44
C PHE A 577 18.19 -48.62 19.63
N THR A 578 17.12 -49.28 20.08
CA THR A 578 16.34 -48.82 21.24
C THR A 578 17.19 -48.81 22.52
N THR A 579 17.98 -49.85 22.76
CA THR A 579 18.93 -49.91 23.88
C THR A 579 20.01 -48.83 23.77
N TYR A 580 20.60 -48.65 22.58
CA TYR A 580 21.56 -47.58 22.32
C TYR A 580 20.98 -46.20 22.65
N TYR A 581 19.77 -45.91 22.18
CA TYR A 581 19.12 -44.62 22.39
C TYR A 581 18.79 -44.37 23.86
N GLN A 582 18.24 -45.37 24.57
CA GLN A 582 17.93 -45.25 26.00
C GLN A 582 19.18 -45.00 26.86
N ASN A 583 20.30 -45.66 26.52
CA ASN A 583 21.57 -45.44 27.21
C ASN A 583 22.13 -44.03 26.99
N LYS A 584 21.93 -43.46 25.81
CA LYS A 584 22.39 -42.10 25.47
C LYS A 584 21.46 -41.01 25.99
N HIS A 585 20.16 -41.27 26.03
CA HIS A 585 19.13 -40.29 26.37
C HIS A 585 18.20 -40.80 27.48
N ASN A 586 18.62 -40.58 28.73
CA ASN A 586 17.80 -40.94 29.89
C ASN A 586 16.49 -40.13 29.94
N GLY A 587 15.40 -40.78 30.32
CA GLY A 587 14.06 -40.18 30.42
C GLY A 587 13.31 -40.03 29.08
N ARG A 588 13.86 -40.51 27.96
CA ARG A 588 13.18 -40.52 26.65
C ARG A 588 12.75 -41.93 26.26
N LYS A 589 11.60 -42.05 25.61
CA LYS A 589 11.08 -43.31 25.04
C LYS A 589 10.85 -43.15 23.55
N LEU A 590 11.31 -44.12 22.76
CA LEU A 590 11.04 -44.18 21.34
C LEU A 590 9.64 -44.72 21.07
N ASN A 591 8.96 -44.13 20.09
CA ASN A 591 7.73 -44.65 19.51
C ASN A 591 7.97 -44.86 18.01
N TRP A 592 7.75 -46.08 17.53
CA TRP A 592 8.07 -46.46 16.15
C TRP A 592 6.88 -46.20 15.22
N LEU A 593 7.12 -45.50 14.11
CA LEU A 593 6.08 -45.13 13.14
C LEU A 593 6.24 -45.90 11.82
N TRP A 594 5.89 -47.19 11.84
CA TRP A 594 6.10 -48.13 10.72
C TRP A 594 5.45 -47.70 9.39
N GLN A 595 4.33 -46.99 9.44
CA GLN A 595 3.59 -46.48 8.28
C GLN A 595 4.37 -45.43 7.47
N TYR A 596 5.36 -44.76 8.07
CA TYR A 596 6.24 -43.84 7.36
C TYR A 596 7.60 -44.44 7.01
N SER A 597 7.90 -45.64 7.51
CA SER A 597 9.15 -46.34 7.25
C SER A 597 9.12 -47.07 5.89
N ARG A 598 10.24 -47.00 5.17
CA ARG A 598 10.44 -47.62 3.85
C ARG A 598 11.69 -48.50 3.85
N ALA A 599 11.71 -49.46 2.93
CA ALA A 599 12.86 -50.32 2.69
C ALA A 599 13.07 -50.53 1.19
N GLU A 600 14.32 -50.78 0.80
CA GLU A 600 14.63 -51.34 -0.52
C GLU A 600 14.93 -52.83 -0.36
N ILE A 601 14.18 -53.66 -1.08
CA ILE A 601 14.40 -55.11 -1.12
C ILE A 601 14.86 -55.53 -2.50
N LYS A 602 15.75 -56.52 -2.51
CA LYS A 602 16.20 -57.18 -3.72
C LYS A 602 15.51 -58.54 -3.83
N MET A 603 14.70 -58.71 -4.86
CA MET A 603 13.94 -59.95 -5.10
C MET A 603 14.48 -60.71 -6.30
N PHE A 604 14.55 -62.03 -6.15
CA PHE A 604 14.95 -62.96 -7.21
C PHE A 604 13.75 -63.85 -7.56
N PHE A 605 13.41 -63.91 -8.84
CA PHE A 605 12.28 -64.69 -9.34
C PHE A 605 12.80 -65.89 -10.15
N PRO A 606 12.46 -67.14 -9.78
CA PRO A 606 13.05 -68.35 -10.37
C PRO A 606 12.91 -68.47 -11.89
N LYS A 607 11.79 -68.05 -12.47
CA LYS A 607 11.48 -68.20 -13.90
C LYS A 607 11.55 -66.86 -14.66
N ALA A 608 12.10 -65.81 -14.04
CA ALA A 608 12.29 -64.54 -14.73
C ALA A 608 13.37 -64.67 -15.81
N THR A 609 13.16 -63.98 -16.94
CA THR A 609 14.08 -63.99 -18.09
C THR A 609 14.58 -62.58 -18.38
N GLY A 610 15.83 -62.46 -18.82
CA GLY A 610 16.49 -61.18 -19.17
C GLY A 610 17.59 -60.75 -18.19
N PRO A 611 18.27 -59.60 -18.46
CA PRO A 611 19.41 -59.14 -17.66
C PRO A 611 19.06 -58.93 -16.19
N ALA A 612 17.87 -58.38 -15.91
CA ALA A 612 17.38 -58.11 -14.56
C ALA A 612 17.06 -59.39 -13.76
N ALA A 613 16.85 -60.53 -14.42
CA ALA A 613 16.60 -61.81 -13.73
C ALA A 613 17.86 -62.35 -13.04
N LYS A 614 19.04 -62.13 -13.63
CA LYS A 614 20.32 -62.53 -13.03
C LYS A 614 20.77 -61.56 -11.92
N SER A 615 20.55 -60.27 -12.11
CA SER A 615 20.98 -59.25 -11.15
C SER A 615 19.98 -59.00 -10.03
N GLY A 616 18.75 -59.51 -10.10
CA GLY A 616 17.65 -59.27 -9.16
C GLY A 616 16.92 -57.95 -9.40
N TYR A 617 15.62 -57.90 -9.09
CA TYR A 617 14.81 -56.67 -9.14
C TYR A 617 14.84 -55.96 -7.79
N ILE A 618 14.95 -54.63 -7.81
CA ILE A 618 14.94 -53.82 -6.59
C ILE A 618 13.56 -53.18 -6.44
N PHE A 619 12.89 -53.44 -5.32
CA PHE A 619 11.61 -52.84 -4.98
C PHE A 619 11.77 -51.90 -3.79
N SER A 620 11.35 -50.64 -3.96
CA SER A 620 11.14 -49.73 -2.84
C SER A 620 9.75 -49.99 -2.28
N VAL A 621 9.67 -50.46 -1.04
CA VAL A 621 8.45 -50.93 -0.37
C VAL A 621 8.23 -50.22 0.96
N THR A 622 6.99 -50.17 1.44
CA THR A 622 6.70 -49.79 2.83
C THR A 622 7.09 -50.91 3.79
N THR A 623 7.18 -50.63 5.08
CA THR A 623 7.47 -51.67 6.09
C THR A 623 6.37 -52.74 6.15
N PHE A 624 5.12 -52.35 5.93
CA PHE A 624 3.99 -53.30 5.84
C PHE A 624 4.13 -54.22 4.63
N GLN A 625 4.48 -53.65 3.48
CA GLN A 625 4.77 -54.41 2.27
C GLN A 625 5.96 -55.36 2.47
N LEU A 626 7.01 -54.91 3.15
CA LEU A 626 8.18 -55.72 3.48
C LEU A 626 7.80 -56.94 4.33
N ALA A 627 7.05 -56.72 5.42
CA ALA A 627 6.61 -57.80 6.30
C ALA A 627 5.81 -58.86 5.53
N ILE A 628 4.92 -58.44 4.63
CA ILE A 628 4.16 -59.35 3.77
C ILE A 628 5.07 -60.14 2.84
N LEU A 629 5.97 -59.47 2.12
CA LEU A 629 6.85 -60.12 1.15
C LEU A 629 7.83 -61.11 1.79
N MET A 630 8.30 -60.83 3.01
CA MET A 630 9.22 -61.71 3.73
C MET A 630 8.62 -63.08 4.06
N MET A 631 7.29 -63.18 4.20
CA MET A 631 6.60 -64.47 4.44
C MET A 631 6.60 -65.40 3.22
N PHE A 632 6.85 -64.87 2.03
CA PHE A 632 6.92 -65.66 0.80
C PHE A 632 8.33 -66.15 0.45
N ASN A 633 9.32 -65.83 1.30
CA ASN A 633 10.62 -66.47 1.21
C ASN A 633 10.47 -67.95 1.56
N ALA A 634 11.07 -68.84 0.76
CA ALA A 634 11.05 -70.26 1.07
C ALA A 634 11.97 -70.58 2.25
N GLU A 635 11.61 -71.61 3.02
CA GLU A 635 12.53 -72.20 3.99
C GLU A 635 13.75 -72.75 3.24
N SER A 636 14.90 -72.12 3.50
CA SER A 636 16.18 -72.52 2.94
C SER A 636 16.65 -73.84 3.57
N GLY A 637 16.33 -74.96 2.93
CA GLY A 637 17.10 -76.18 3.09
C GLY A 637 18.45 -76.05 2.37
N PRO A 638 19.57 -76.52 2.95
CA PRO A 638 20.86 -76.48 2.28
C PRO A 638 20.84 -77.38 1.03
N GLY A 639 21.14 -76.82 -0.15
CA GLY A 639 21.40 -77.58 -1.37
C GLY A 639 20.34 -77.55 -2.47
N THR A 640 19.25 -76.79 -2.35
CA THR A 640 18.29 -76.62 -3.47
C THR A 640 18.69 -75.43 -4.34
N GLY A 641 19.12 -75.71 -5.57
CA GLY A 641 19.31 -74.66 -6.58
C GLY A 641 18.02 -73.85 -6.80
N TYR A 642 18.15 -72.62 -7.27
CA TYR A 642 17.08 -71.64 -7.50
C TYR A 642 15.95 -72.10 -8.47
N ASP A 643 16.04 -73.29 -9.06
CA ASP A 643 15.18 -73.75 -10.16
C ASP A 643 13.84 -74.39 -9.71
N THR A 644 13.64 -74.71 -8.42
CA THR A 644 12.45 -75.46 -7.93
C THR A 644 11.68 -74.85 -6.77
N ILE A 645 11.98 -73.61 -6.38
CA ILE A 645 11.37 -72.99 -5.20
C ILE A 645 10.11 -72.20 -5.57
N THR A 646 8.94 -72.84 -5.53
CA THR A 646 7.67 -72.12 -5.36
C THR A 646 7.52 -71.80 -3.88
N GLY A 647 7.59 -70.51 -3.52
CA GLY A 647 7.32 -70.04 -2.16
C GLY A 647 5.93 -70.47 -1.66
N PRO A 648 5.65 -70.31 -0.35
CA PRO A 648 4.40 -70.78 0.24
C PRO A 648 3.17 -70.14 -0.43
N THR A 649 2.08 -70.91 -0.51
CA THR A 649 0.76 -70.39 -0.89
C THR A 649 0.02 -69.96 0.36
N LEU A 650 -0.24 -68.66 0.50
CA LEU A 650 -0.82 -68.08 1.71
C LEU A 650 -2.21 -67.50 1.43
N THR A 651 -3.11 -67.61 2.40
CA THR A 651 -4.41 -66.90 2.39
C THR A 651 -4.30 -65.53 3.05
N MET A 652 -5.26 -64.64 2.79
CA MET A 652 -5.28 -63.32 3.43
C MET A 652 -5.35 -63.43 4.97
N SER A 653 -6.15 -64.36 5.50
CA SER A 653 -6.28 -64.58 6.95
C SER A 653 -4.95 -65.00 7.59
N GLN A 654 -4.17 -65.87 6.94
CA GLN A 654 -2.83 -66.25 7.42
C GLN A 654 -1.89 -65.04 7.43
N ILE A 655 -1.93 -64.22 6.37
CA ILE A 655 -1.09 -63.01 6.27
C ILE A 655 -1.42 -62.02 7.38
N VAL A 656 -2.71 -61.79 7.65
CA VAL A 656 -3.19 -60.93 8.73
C VAL A 656 -2.71 -61.44 10.10
N GLN A 657 -2.84 -62.74 10.35
CA GLN A 657 -2.44 -63.34 11.62
C GLN A 657 -0.93 -63.23 11.88
N GLU A 658 -0.11 -63.57 10.89
CA GLU A 658 1.35 -63.59 11.02
C GLU A 658 1.96 -62.18 11.05
N THR A 659 1.39 -61.23 10.30
CA THR A 659 1.91 -59.85 10.29
C THR A 659 1.32 -58.98 11.39
N GLY A 660 0.19 -59.35 12.00
CA GLY A 660 -0.53 -58.53 12.98
C GLY A 660 -1.12 -57.23 12.41
N LEU A 661 -1.19 -57.11 11.08
CA LEU A 661 -1.75 -55.95 10.37
C LEU A 661 -3.28 -56.02 10.30
N GLU A 662 -3.91 -54.87 10.14
CA GLU A 662 -5.36 -54.80 9.91
C GLU A 662 -5.72 -55.39 8.53
N GLU A 663 -6.83 -56.11 8.45
CA GLU A 663 -7.29 -56.79 7.23
C GLU A 663 -7.41 -55.84 6.03
N SER A 664 -7.93 -54.63 6.27
CA SER A 664 -8.08 -53.57 5.27
C SER A 664 -6.72 -53.10 4.70
N ALA A 665 -5.69 -53.00 5.54
CA ALA A 665 -4.33 -52.64 5.15
C ALA A 665 -3.69 -53.75 4.33
N VAL A 666 -3.78 -55.01 4.79
CA VAL A 666 -3.26 -56.19 4.08
C VAL A 666 -3.88 -56.30 2.68
N LYS A 667 -5.21 -56.20 2.59
CA LYS A 667 -5.93 -56.24 1.32
C LYS A 667 -5.41 -55.17 0.35
N GLY A 668 -5.26 -53.93 0.82
CA GLY A 668 -4.72 -52.84 0.02
C GLY A 668 -3.30 -53.08 -0.48
N GLU A 669 -2.42 -53.67 0.33
CA GLU A 669 -1.06 -54.01 -0.10
C GLU A 669 -1.04 -55.18 -1.10
N LEU A 670 -1.89 -56.20 -0.89
CA LEU A 670 -2.04 -57.32 -1.82
C LEU A 670 -2.56 -56.86 -3.20
N GLU A 671 -3.47 -55.88 -3.24
CA GLU A 671 -3.92 -55.27 -4.50
C GLU A 671 -2.77 -54.57 -5.24
N VAL A 672 -1.88 -53.86 -4.53
CA VAL A 672 -0.69 -53.23 -5.12
C VAL A 672 0.23 -54.30 -5.71
N PHE A 673 0.50 -55.37 -4.97
CA PHE A 673 1.35 -56.45 -5.44
C PHE A 673 0.77 -57.20 -6.65
N CYS A 674 -0.53 -57.47 -6.65
CA CYS A 674 -1.21 -58.12 -7.78
C CYS A 674 -1.23 -57.21 -9.02
N LYS A 675 -1.51 -55.92 -8.84
CA LYS A 675 -1.51 -54.93 -9.93
C LYS A 675 -0.11 -54.74 -10.52
N ALA A 676 0.92 -54.75 -9.67
CA ALA A 676 2.31 -54.72 -10.09
C ALA A 676 2.80 -56.07 -10.65
N GLN A 677 1.96 -57.12 -10.63
CA GLN A 677 2.28 -58.48 -11.05
C GLN A 677 3.40 -59.14 -10.23
N VAL A 678 3.70 -58.64 -9.04
CA VAL A 678 4.67 -59.25 -8.12
C VAL A 678 4.12 -60.55 -7.52
N MET A 679 2.81 -60.59 -7.28
CA MET A 679 2.09 -61.78 -6.81
C MET A 679 0.92 -62.13 -7.73
N LYS A 680 0.53 -63.41 -7.73
CA LYS A 680 -0.64 -63.95 -8.43
C LYS A 680 -1.70 -64.34 -7.38
N SER A 681 -2.94 -63.95 -7.63
CA SER A 681 -4.11 -64.43 -6.89
C SER A 681 -4.74 -65.60 -7.67
N SER A 682 -5.17 -66.64 -6.95
CA SER A 682 -5.88 -67.80 -7.52
C SER A 682 -7.12 -67.42 -8.34
N ASN A 683 -7.77 -66.30 -8.00
CA ASN A 683 -9.06 -65.89 -8.57
C ASN A 683 -8.94 -64.62 -9.44
N GLY A 684 -7.72 -64.14 -9.70
CA GLY A 684 -7.46 -62.90 -10.46
C GLY A 684 -7.85 -61.59 -9.75
N LYS A 685 -8.62 -61.65 -8.66
CA LYS A 685 -8.96 -60.52 -7.76
C LYS A 685 -8.55 -60.82 -6.32
N VAL A 686 -8.42 -59.78 -5.51
CA VAL A 686 -8.09 -59.87 -4.07
C VAL A 686 -9.39 -59.96 -3.28
N ASN A 687 -9.78 -61.20 -2.95
CA ASN A 687 -10.92 -61.53 -2.10
C ASN A 687 -10.48 -62.33 -0.87
N ASP A 688 -11.35 -62.48 0.12
CA ASP A 688 -11.01 -63.05 1.42
C ASP A 688 -10.55 -64.52 1.34
N ASP A 689 -11.12 -65.30 0.40
CA ASP A 689 -10.75 -66.69 0.12
C ASP A 689 -9.58 -66.84 -0.89
N SER A 690 -9.01 -65.73 -1.35
CA SER A 690 -7.97 -65.78 -2.38
C SER A 690 -6.67 -66.35 -1.83
N LYS A 691 -6.07 -67.25 -2.61
CA LYS A 691 -4.73 -67.76 -2.33
C LYS A 691 -3.71 -66.96 -3.12
N PHE A 692 -2.67 -66.51 -2.45
CA PHE A 692 -1.60 -65.68 -3.00
C PHE A 692 -0.32 -66.50 -3.14
N VAL A 693 0.35 -66.34 -4.29
CA VAL A 693 1.64 -66.97 -4.61
C VAL A 693 2.54 -65.94 -5.29
N LEU A 694 3.85 -66.02 -5.04
CA LEU A 694 4.84 -65.18 -5.73
C LEU A 694 4.83 -65.45 -7.25
N ASN A 695 4.90 -64.39 -8.06
CA ASN A 695 4.95 -64.53 -9.52
C ASN A 695 6.34 -64.98 -10.00
N ALA A 696 6.55 -66.29 -10.16
CA ALA A 696 7.84 -66.84 -10.56
C ALA A 696 8.36 -66.31 -11.92
N ASP A 697 7.48 -65.96 -12.85
CA ASP A 697 7.76 -65.46 -14.20
C ASP A 697 7.64 -63.93 -14.31
N PHE A 698 7.89 -63.20 -13.23
CA PHE A 698 7.86 -61.74 -13.20
C PHE A 698 8.72 -61.08 -14.29
N LYS A 699 8.14 -60.09 -14.99
CA LYS A 699 8.81 -59.32 -16.06
C LYS A 699 8.53 -57.83 -15.89
N SER A 700 9.59 -57.02 -15.91
CA SER A 700 9.52 -55.56 -15.93
C SER A 700 10.61 -54.96 -16.81
N LYS A 701 10.30 -53.88 -17.52
CA LYS A 701 11.29 -53.08 -18.26
C LYS A 701 12.24 -52.30 -17.33
N ARG A 702 11.80 -52.03 -16.09
CA ARG A 702 12.58 -51.29 -15.09
C ARG A 702 13.13 -52.26 -14.05
N MET A 703 14.43 -52.18 -13.77
CA MET A 703 15.11 -52.99 -12.75
C MET A 703 14.75 -52.52 -11.32
N ARG A 704 14.47 -51.23 -11.16
CA ARG A 704 14.01 -50.62 -9.90
C ARG A 704 12.56 -50.21 -10.03
N LEU A 705 11.71 -50.69 -9.12
CA LEU A 705 10.29 -50.36 -9.06
C LEU A 705 9.95 -49.77 -7.69
N ASN A 706 9.07 -48.78 -7.66
CA ASN A 706 8.57 -48.21 -6.42
C ASN A 706 7.13 -48.69 -6.17
N LEU A 707 6.94 -49.52 -5.16
CA LEU A 707 5.63 -50.01 -4.70
C LEU A 707 5.11 -49.22 -3.48
N SER A 708 5.96 -48.41 -2.86
CA SER A 708 5.66 -47.59 -1.68
C SER A 708 4.87 -46.30 -1.96
N ALA A 709 4.32 -46.16 -3.17
CA ALA A 709 3.53 -44.99 -3.54
C ALA A 709 2.17 -45.00 -2.80
N ALA A 710 1.86 -43.91 -2.13
CA ALA A 710 0.59 -43.76 -1.40
C ALA A 710 -0.62 -43.90 -2.34
N LYS A 711 -1.67 -44.57 -1.87
CA LYS A 711 -2.89 -44.78 -2.66
C LYS A 711 -3.70 -43.48 -2.76
N LYS A 712 -4.45 -43.30 -3.86
CA LYS A 712 -5.34 -42.13 -4.02
C LYS A 712 -6.38 -42.02 -2.89
N SER A 713 -6.90 -43.15 -2.43
CA SER A 713 -7.85 -43.23 -1.29
C SER A 713 -7.21 -42.77 0.02
N GLU A 714 -5.96 -43.14 0.28
CA GLU A 714 -5.20 -42.72 1.47
C GLU A 714 -4.91 -41.21 1.44
N GLN A 715 -4.57 -40.66 0.28
CA GLN A 715 -4.36 -39.22 0.11
C GLN A 715 -5.62 -38.41 0.44
N LYS A 716 -6.80 -38.88 -0.01
CA LYS A 716 -8.07 -38.23 0.30
C LYS A 716 -8.38 -38.28 1.81
N LYS A 717 -8.20 -39.46 2.42
CA LYS A 717 -8.39 -39.63 3.87
C LYS A 717 -7.44 -38.74 4.68
N ASP A 718 -6.17 -38.64 4.30
CA ASP A 718 -5.20 -37.78 4.98
C ASP A 718 -5.56 -36.30 4.89
N ALA A 719 -6.11 -35.85 3.75
CA ALA A 719 -6.59 -34.48 3.59
C ALA A 719 -7.81 -34.18 4.48
N GLU A 720 -8.79 -35.08 4.54
CA GLU A 720 -9.96 -34.98 5.43
C GLU A 720 -9.55 -34.94 6.90
N ASP A 721 -8.64 -35.83 7.29
CA ASP A 721 -8.05 -35.90 8.61
C ASP A 721 -7.30 -34.64 9.01
N THR A 722 -6.53 -34.07 8.08
CA THR A 722 -5.81 -32.81 8.27
C THR A 722 -6.81 -31.67 8.49
N MET A 723 -7.89 -31.63 7.71
CA MET A 723 -8.95 -30.63 7.84
C MET A 723 -9.68 -30.75 9.18
N ASN A 724 -10.00 -31.97 9.62
CA ASN A 724 -10.60 -32.21 10.94
C ASN A 724 -9.69 -31.70 12.08
N SER A 725 -8.38 -31.97 11.99
CA SER A 725 -7.41 -31.44 12.94
C SER A 725 -7.38 -29.91 12.95
N VAL A 726 -7.46 -29.25 11.80
CA VAL A 726 -7.54 -27.77 11.72
C VAL A 726 -8.77 -27.26 12.46
N MET A 727 -9.94 -27.88 12.26
CA MET A 727 -11.17 -27.46 12.93
C MET A 727 -11.10 -27.62 14.44
N THR A 728 -10.49 -28.70 14.93
CA THR A 728 -10.22 -28.89 16.37
C THR A 728 -9.27 -27.81 16.90
N ASP A 729 -8.17 -27.54 16.19
CA ASP A 729 -7.18 -26.53 16.58
C ASP A 729 -7.78 -25.12 16.61
N ARG A 730 -8.67 -24.78 15.67
CA ARG A 730 -9.42 -23.51 15.65
C ARG A 730 -10.27 -23.35 16.90
N MET A 731 -11.03 -24.38 17.26
CA MET A 731 -11.87 -24.36 18.46
C MET A 731 -11.04 -24.15 19.73
N LEU A 732 -9.91 -24.85 19.86
CA LEU A 732 -8.98 -24.66 20.99
C LEU A 732 -8.37 -23.25 21.00
N THR A 733 -8.01 -22.72 19.83
CA THR A 733 -7.46 -21.37 19.70
C THR A 733 -8.48 -20.30 20.11
N ILE A 734 -9.75 -20.45 19.71
CA ILE A 734 -10.85 -19.57 20.13
C ILE A 734 -11.03 -19.65 21.64
N GLN A 735 -11.10 -20.86 22.22
CA GLN A 735 -11.22 -21.04 23.66
C GLN A 735 -10.08 -20.35 24.42
N ALA A 736 -8.83 -20.55 23.99
CA ALA A 736 -7.67 -19.92 24.61
C ALA A 736 -7.64 -18.38 24.46
N ALA A 737 -8.13 -17.85 23.34
CA ALA A 737 -8.29 -16.40 23.15
C ALA A 737 -9.32 -15.83 24.13
N ILE A 738 -10.52 -16.43 24.21
CA ILE A 738 -11.59 -16.02 25.13
C ILE A 738 -11.09 -16.03 26.58
N VAL A 739 -10.42 -17.12 27.01
CA VAL A 739 -9.90 -17.23 28.39
C VAL A 739 -8.88 -16.13 28.67
N ARG A 740 -7.97 -15.81 27.73
CA ARG A 740 -7.00 -14.71 27.91
C ARG A 740 -7.69 -13.35 28.06
N ILE A 741 -8.67 -13.04 27.20
CA ILE A 741 -9.44 -11.79 27.24
C ILE A 741 -10.17 -11.67 28.58
N MET A 742 -10.92 -12.71 28.96
CA MET A 742 -11.73 -12.73 30.17
C MET A 742 -10.88 -12.71 31.44
N LYS A 743 -9.71 -13.35 31.44
CA LYS A 743 -8.77 -13.29 32.57
C LYS A 743 -8.29 -11.88 32.86
N THR A 744 -8.07 -11.07 31.82
CA THR A 744 -7.63 -9.66 31.94
C THR A 744 -8.78 -8.73 32.29
N ARG A 745 -9.93 -8.88 31.63
CA ARG A 745 -11.06 -7.95 31.74
C ARG A 745 -12.03 -8.28 32.88
N LYS A 746 -12.03 -9.52 33.35
CA LYS A 746 -12.89 -10.11 34.40
C LYS A 746 -14.38 -10.17 34.07
N THR A 747 -14.95 -9.08 33.57
CA THR A 747 -16.36 -8.98 33.17
C THR A 747 -16.46 -8.30 31.81
N LEU A 748 -17.25 -8.87 30.91
CA LEU A 748 -17.41 -8.33 29.56
C LEU A 748 -18.79 -8.65 28.98
N SER A 749 -19.31 -7.75 28.13
CA SER A 749 -20.53 -8.03 27.37
C SER A 749 -20.29 -9.01 26.22
N HIS A 750 -21.32 -9.74 25.79
CA HIS A 750 -21.23 -10.70 24.68
C HIS A 750 -20.72 -10.05 23.40
N ARG A 751 -21.23 -8.86 23.05
CA ARG A 751 -20.81 -8.14 21.84
C ARG A 751 -19.32 -7.81 21.87
N GLN A 752 -18.85 -7.23 22.97
CA GLN A 752 -17.44 -6.89 23.14
C GLN A 752 -16.56 -8.14 23.14
N LEU A 753 -17.02 -9.25 23.74
CA LEU A 753 -16.21 -10.47 23.83
C LEU A 753 -16.03 -11.09 22.45
N VAL A 754 -17.10 -11.10 21.65
CA VAL A 754 -17.05 -11.55 20.26
C VAL A 754 -16.11 -10.66 19.44
N GLU A 755 -16.25 -9.33 19.53
CA GLU A 755 -15.39 -8.37 18.81
C GLU A 755 -13.91 -8.51 19.20
N ASP A 756 -13.61 -8.55 20.50
CA ASP A 756 -12.24 -8.71 21.01
C ASP A 756 -11.65 -10.08 20.60
N THR A 757 -12.45 -11.14 20.61
CA THR A 757 -12.02 -12.48 20.18
C THR A 757 -11.69 -12.51 18.70
N ILE A 758 -12.55 -11.92 17.85
CA ILE A 758 -12.29 -11.81 16.40
C ILE A 758 -11.02 -10.99 16.14
N SER A 759 -10.84 -9.89 16.85
CA SER A 759 -9.66 -9.02 16.70
C SER A 759 -8.35 -9.71 17.12
N GLN A 760 -8.39 -10.56 18.15
CA GLN A 760 -7.21 -11.28 18.62
C GLN A 760 -6.78 -12.43 17.69
N ILE A 761 -7.71 -13.06 16.98
CA ILE A 761 -7.43 -14.19 16.08
C ILE A 761 -7.09 -13.68 14.68
N LYS A 762 -5.80 -13.72 14.33
CA LYS A 762 -5.30 -13.25 13.02
C LYS A 762 -5.14 -14.36 11.96
N LEU A 763 -5.01 -15.62 12.39
CA LEU A 763 -4.68 -16.75 11.50
C LEU A 763 -5.86 -17.22 10.64
N PHE A 764 -7.09 -16.99 11.09
CA PHE A 764 -8.30 -17.34 10.38
C PHE A 764 -9.44 -16.42 10.81
N GLN A 765 -10.47 -16.32 9.95
CA GLN A 765 -11.69 -15.59 10.29
C GLN A 765 -12.62 -16.46 11.16
N ALA A 766 -12.65 -16.21 12.46
CA ALA A 766 -13.51 -16.92 13.40
C ALA A 766 -14.99 -16.53 13.19
N SER A 767 -15.86 -17.53 13.04
CA SER A 767 -17.30 -17.27 12.90
C SER A 767 -17.93 -16.98 14.27
N VAL A 768 -18.97 -16.13 14.28
CA VAL A 768 -19.74 -15.84 15.51
C VAL A 768 -20.36 -17.13 16.08
N GLY A 769 -20.73 -18.08 15.22
CA GLY A 769 -21.24 -19.38 15.64
C GLY A 769 -20.22 -20.22 16.41
N ASP A 770 -18.97 -20.25 15.96
CA ASP A 770 -17.89 -20.99 16.63
C ASP A 770 -17.49 -20.35 17.95
N ILE A 771 -17.48 -19.02 18.02
CA ILE A 771 -17.24 -18.28 19.27
C ILE A 771 -18.33 -18.59 20.30
N LYS A 772 -19.61 -18.63 19.90
CA LYS A 772 -20.71 -19.03 20.79
C LYS A 772 -20.52 -20.45 21.34
N LYS A 773 -20.24 -21.42 20.47
CA LYS A 773 -19.94 -22.80 20.89
C LYS A 773 -18.74 -22.86 21.86
N ALA A 774 -17.69 -22.09 21.60
CA ALA A 774 -16.53 -22.02 22.48
C ALA A 774 -16.89 -21.42 23.85
N ILE A 775 -17.73 -20.39 23.90
CA ILE A 775 -18.23 -19.82 25.16
C ILE A 775 -19.03 -20.87 25.95
N ASP A 776 -19.93 -21.60 25.30
CA ASP A 776 -20.73 -22.63 25.97
C ASP A 776 -19.83 -23.71 26.58
N VAL A 777 -18.84 -24.20 25.83
CA VAL A 777 -17.83 -25.15 26.35
C VAL A 777 -17.02 -24.57 27.51
N LEU A 778 -16.71 -23.28 27.50
CA LEU A 778 -15.97 -22.63 28.59
C LEU A 778 -16.82 -22.37 29.84
N ILE A 779 -18.14 -22.23 29.67
CA ILE A 779 -19.09 -22.18 30.79
C ILE A 779 -19.19 -23.58 31.43
N ASP A 780 -19.33 -24.62 30.61
CA ASP A 780 -19.38 -26.02 31.08
C ASP A 780 -18.10 -26.44 31.80
N LYS A 781 -16.95 -25.90 31.37
CA LYS A 781 -15.64 -26.10 32.02
C LYS A 781 -15.39 -25.16 33.20
N GLU A 782 -16.39 -24.37 33.61
CA GLU A 782 -16.33 -23.44 34.75
C GLU A 782 -15.25 -22.34 34.63
N TYR A 783 -14.81 -21.99 33.41
CA TYR A 783 -13.95 -20.82 33.19
C TYR A 783 -14.75 -19.51 33.18
N LEU A 784 -16.02 -19.58 32.78
CA LEU A 784 -16.91 -18.43 32.63
C LEU A 784 -18.27 -18.71 33.28
N LYS A 785 -18.92 -17.65 33.77
CA LYS A 785 -20.32 -17.66 34.21
C LYS A 785 -21.08 -16.55 33.51
N ARG A 786 -22.36 -16.74 33.20
CA ARG A 786 -23.26 -15.63 32.87
C ARG A 786 -23.55 -14.83 34.15
N SER A 787 -23.62 -13.50 34.03
CA SER A 787 -24.02 -12.65 35.16
C SER A 787 -25.45 -12.97 35.58
N ASP A 788 -25.70 -12.96 36.89
CA ASP A 788 -27.02 -13.23 37.47
C ASP A 788 -28.01 -12.09 37.18
N GLU A 789 -27.51 -10.87 36.90
CA GLU A 789 -28.33 -9.69 36.56
C GLU A 789 -28.59 -9.53 35.06
N ASN A 790 -27.66 -10.00 34.21
CA ASN A 790 -27.76 -9.82 32.76
C ASN A 790 -27.08 -10.98 31.99
N HIS A 791 -27.89 -11.79 31.30
CA HIS A 791 -27.43 -12.93 30.52
C HIS A 791 -26.52 -12.60 29.32
N ASN A 792 -26.45 -11.32 28.93
CA ASN A 792 -25.54 -10.83 27.89
C ASN A 792 -24.16 -10.40 28.43
N VAL A 793 -23.91 -10.61 29.73
CA VAL A 793 -22.64 -10.32 30.38
C VAL A 793 -22.03 -11.61 30.91
N TYR A 794 -20.74 -11.79 30.68
CA TYR A 794 -19.96 -12.92 31.19
C TYR A 794 -18.99 -12.45 32.26
N ASN A 795 -18.80 -13.29 33.28
CA ASN A 795 -17.84 -13.14 34.36
C ASN A 795 -16.83 -14.29 34.30
N TYR A 796 -15.56 -13.97 34.52
CA TYR A 796 -14.47 -14.95 34.61
C TYR A 796 -14.42 -15.57 36.01
N LEU A 797 -14.31 -16.90 36.08
CA LEU A 797 -14.41 -17.66 37.35
C LEU A 797 -13.08 -18.16 37.92
N ALA A 798 -12.02 -18.25 37.09
CA ALA A 798 -10.77 -18.93 37.43
C ALA A 798 -9.60 -18.02 37.85
#